data_AF-A0A8T2C6Z8-F1
#
_entry.id   AF-A0A8T2C6Z8-F1
#
_cell.length_a   1.000
_cell.length_b   1.000
_cell.length_c   1.000
_cell.angle_alpha   90.00
_cell.angle_beta   90.00
_cell.angle_gamma   90.00
#
_symmetry.space_group_name_H-M   'P 1'
#
loop_
_entity.id
_entity.type
_entity.pdbx_description
1 polymer ?
#
loop_
_entity_poly.entity_id
_entity_poly.type
_entity_poly.pdbx_seq_one_letter_code
_entity_poly.pdbx_strand_id
1 'polypeptide(L)'
;MVNEDDRIRPVHEGDSEPLFETRRKTGRVIAYRVFSASVFGCICLIWFYRMTVPVEIGENRTGLDRLIWLVMLVVEIWFGFYWVVTQASRWNPVWRFTFSDRLSRRYGNDLPKLDVFVCTADPVIEPPLLVVNTVLSVAALDYPAEKLAVYLSDDGGSELTFYALTEAAEFAKTWVPFCKRFNVEPTSPAAYLSSQANGLDSTAEEVAKMYKEMAVRIETVARLGRVPEEARLKYGDGFSQWDADATRRNHGTILQILVDGREESEIAIPTLVYLSREKRPQHHHNFKAGAMNALLRVSSKITCGRIILNLDCDMYVNKKTSARDALCILLDEKEGKEIAFVQFPQCFDNVTRNDLYGSMMRVIVDVDFLGLDGNGGPLYIGTGCFHRRDVICGRKYGEEEEEEESERIQEPEMVKALASCTYEENSQWGKEMGVKYGCPVEDVITGLAIQCRGWKSAYLNPEKKAFLGIAPTNLHQMLVQQRRWSEGDFQILLLLSEYSPVWYGKGKISLGLILGYCCYCLWAPSSVPVLIYTVLTSLCLFKGIPLFPKVSSLWFIPFGYVTIAANAYSLAEFLWCGGTFRGWWNEQRMWLYRRTSSFLFGFMDTIKKLLGVSESAFVITAKVAEEEEAAERYKEEVMEFGVESPMFILLGTLGMLNLFCFAAAVMRLAYGDGGDFKAMGLQFVITGVLVIINWPLYEGMLLRKDRGKMPISVTVKSVVLALSACTCLAFL
;
A
#
# COMPACT_ATOMS: atom_id res chain seq x y z
N MET A 1 -36.65 -0.35 -34.73
CA MET A 1 -37.29 -1.30 -33.79
C MET A 1 -36.36 -1.37 -32.59
N VAL A 2 -36.84 -0.85 -31.47
CA VAL A 2 -36.07 -0.49 -30.27
C VAL A 2 -35.92 -1.75 -29.41
N ASN A 3 -34.68 -2.12 -29.05
CA ASN A 3 -34.41 -3.14 -28.05
C ASN A 3 -34.49 -2.48 -26.67
N GLU A 4 -35.34 -3.03 -25.81
CA GLU A 4 -35.85 -2.42 -24.58
C GLU A 4 -35.12 -2.90 -23.31
N ASP A 5 -33.85 -3.34 -23.43
CA ASP A 5 -33.23 -4.28 -22.47
C ASP A 5 -32.15 -3.71 -21.53
N ASP A 6 -31.95 -2.39 -21.45
CA ASP A 6 -31.01 -1.76 -20.48
C ASP A 6 -31.72 -1.12 -19.26
N ARG A 7 -33.02 -1.35 -19.08
CA ARG A 7 -33.72 -0.91 -17.85
C ARG A 7 -33.46 -1.91 -16.73
N ILE A 8 -32.68 -1.53 -15.73
CA ILE A 8 -32.84 -2.09 -14.38
C ILE A 8 -34.27 -1.77 -13.98
N ARG A 9 -35.17 -2.76 -14.10
CA ARG A 9 -36.56 -2.61 -13.70
C ARG A 9 -36.61 -2.11 -12.25
N PRO A 10 -37.48 -1.16 -11.90
CA PRO A 10 -37.75 -0.88 -10.49
C PRO A 10 -38.28 -2.18 -9.88
N VAL A 11 -37.43 -2.87 -9.11
CA VAL A 11 -37.84 -3.99 -8.28
C VAL A 11 -38.86 -3.42 -7.31
N HIS A 12 -40.06 -4.01 -7.31
CA HIS A 12 -41.14 -3.66 -6.40
C HIS A 12 -40.60 -3.36 -5.00
N GLU A 13 -40.91 -2.18 -4.46
CA GLU A 13 -40.70 -1.84 -3.05
C GLU A 13 -41.51 -2.81 -2.18
N GLY A 14 -40.91 -3.95 -1.85
CA GLY A 14 -41.49 -5.01 -1.06
C GLY A 14 -40.49 -6.13 -0.79
N ASP A 15 -39.88 -6.11 0.40
CA ASP A 15 -39.15 -7.23 1.03
C ASP A 15 -38.03 -7.92 0.23
N SER A 16 -37.11 -7.14 -0.35
CA SER A 16 -35.87 -7.71 -0.88
C SER A 16 -34.88 -8.03 0.27
N GLU A 17 -34.42 -9.28 0.37
CA GLU A 17 -33.41 -9.68 1.38
C GLU A 17 -32.13 -8.82 1.24
N PRO A 18 -31.46 -8.37 2.33
CA PRO A 18 -30.26 -7.55 2.20
C PRO A 18 -29.13 -8.33 1.52
N LEU A 19 -28.37 -7.69 0.62
CA LEU A 19 -27.28 -8.36 -0.11
C LEU A 19 -26.00 -8.48 0.73
N PHE A 20 -25.88 -7.68 1.79
CA PHE A 20 -24.83 -7.80 2.80
C PHE A 20 -25.35 -7.45 4.19
N GLU A 21 -24.59 -7.83 5.23
CA GLU A 21 -24.87 -7.50 6.62
C GLU A 21 -23.67 -6.79 7.24
N THR A 22 -23.93 -5.67 7.94
CA THR A 22 -22.92 -4.95 8.74
C THR A 22 -23.04 -5.35 10.21
N ARG A 23 -22.00 -5.98 10.77
CA ARG A 23 -21.94 -6.37 12.19
C ARG A 23 -21.01 -5.47 12.99
N ARG A 24 -21.38 -5.21 14.24
CA ARG A 24 -20.56 -4.51 15.24
C ARG A 24 -20.32 -5.40 16.44
N LYS A 25 -19.05 -5.61 16.84
CA LYS A 25 -18.70 -6.36 18.05
C LYS A 25 -18.62 -5.43 19.26
N THR A 26 -19.66 -5.39 20.08
CA THR A 26 -19.76 -4.43 21.18
C THR A 26 -18.79 -4.73 22.35
N GLY A 27 -18.63 -6.01 22.72
CA GLY A 27 -17.87 -6.39 23.93
C GLY A 27 -16.38 -6.05 23.89
N ARG A 28 -15.67 -6.41 22.81
CA ARG A 28 -14.23 -6.11 22.66
C ARG A 28 -13.97 -4.60 22.56
N VAL A 29 -14.86 -3.87 21.91
CA VAL A 29 -14.75 -2.41 21.77
C VAL A 29 -14.88 -1.71 23.12
N ILE A 30 -15.81 -2.15 23.99
CA ILE A 30 -15.95 -1.59 25.33
C ILE A 30 -14.68 -1.83 26.15
N ALA A 31 -14.14 -3.05 26.15
CA ALA A 31 -12.89 -3.36 26.83
C ALA A 31 -11.73 -2.50 26.33
N TYR A 32 -11.62 -2.31 25.01
CA TYR A 32 -10.62 -1.44 24.41
C TYR A 32 -10.77 0.02 24.85
N ARG A 33 -12.00 0.54 24.92
CA ARG A 33 -12.26 1.93 25.36
C ARG A 33 -11.83 2.14 26.82
N VAL A 34 -12.10 1.19 27.71
CA VAL A 34 -11.66 1.25 29.10
C VAL A 34 -10.13 1.20 29.19
N PHE A 35 -9.50 0.29 28.43
CA PHE A 35 -8.05 0.21 28.31
C PHE A 35 -7.45 1.53 27.81
N SER A 36 -7.96 2.06 26.70
CA SER A 36 -7.53 3.32 26.10
C SER A 36 -7.70 4.49 27.08
N ALA A 37 -8.82 4.58 27.80
CA ALA A 37 -9.02 5.60 28.84
C ALA A 37 -7.99 5.51 29.97
N SER A 38 -7.63 4.28 30.41
CA SER A 38 -6.60 4.09 31.45
C SER A 38 -5.21 4.52 30.98
N VAL A 39 -4.85 4.22 29.73
CA VAL A 39 -3.59 4.62 29.12
C VAL A 39 -3.55 6.14 28.95
N PHE A 40 -4.64 6.75 28.48
CA PHE A 40 -4.76 8.19 28.34
C PHE A 40 -4.60 8.92 29.68
N GLY A 41 -5.24 8.43 30.75
CA GLY A 41 -5.05 8.96 32.10
C GLY A 41 -3.59 8.94 32.54
N CYS A 42 -2.85 7.87 32.24
CA CYS A 42 -1.43 7.78 32.54
C CYS A 42 -0.56 8.70 31.66
N ILE A 43 -0.91 8.90 30.39
CA ILE A 43 -0.26 9.89 29.51
C ILE A 43 -0.42 11.31 30.09
N CYS A 44 -1.62 11.66 30.56
CA CYS A 44 -1.85 12.95 31.22
C CYS A 44 -1.01 13.12 32.50
N LEU A 45 -0.86 12.05 33.30
CA LEU A 45 0.01 12.06 34.48
C LEU A 45 1.49 12.22 34.12
N ILE A 46 1.95 11.61 33.01
CA ILE A 46 3.31 11.79 32.50
C ILE A 46 3.55 13.25 32.10
N TRP A 47 2.61 13.87 31.38
CA TRP A 47 2.71 15.29 31.03
C TRP A 47 2.70 16.18 32.27
N PHE A 48 1.85 15.89 33.24
CA PHE A 48 1.82 16.62 34.51
C PHE A 48 3.16 16.50 35.27
N TYR A 49 3.74 15.31 35.33
CA TYR A 49 5.08 15.09 35.89
C TYR A 49 6.14 15.93 35.17
N ARG A 50 6.14 15.94 33.83
CA ARG A 50 7.10 16.71 33.02
C ARG A 50 6.99 18.22 33.26
N MET A 51 5.79 18.73 33.55
CA MET A 51 5.56 20.15 33.81
C MET A 51 5.91 20.57 35.24
N THR A 52 5.68 19.70 36.24
CA THR A 52 5.79 20.06 37.67
C THR A 52 7.19 19.85 38.23
N VAL A 53 7.85 18.75 37.88
CA VAL A 53 9.15 18.37 38.48
C VAL A 53 10.30 19.35 38.14
N PRO A 54 10.39 19.93 36.93
CA PRO A 54 11.39 20.98 36.67
C PRO A 54 11.16 22.26 37.49
N VAL A 55 9.92 22.52 37.94
CA VAL A 55 9.56 23.68 38.75
C VAL A 55 9.92 23.47 40.23
N GLU A 56 9.92 22.22 40.70
CA GLU A 56 10.25 21.88 42.10
C GLU A 56 11.76 21.79 42.39
N ILE A 57 12.61 21.50 41.39
CA ILE A 57 14.07 21.26 41.56
C ILE A 57 14.89 22.51 41.15
N GLY A 58 14.28 23.68 41.21
CA GLY A 58 14.88 24.95 40.80
C GLY A 58 15.99 25.40 41.74
N GLU A 59 17.24 25.01 41.47
CA GLU A 59 18.47 25.77 41.80
C GLU A 59 19.78 25.15 41.24
N ASN A 60 19.84 23.85 40.91
CA ASN A 60 21.11 23.16 40.57
C ASN A 60 21.20 22.53 39.15
N ARG A 61 20.31 22.87 38.20
CA ARG A 61 20.35 22.29 36.83
C ARG A 61 21.03 23.19 35.80
N THR A 62 21.88 22.62 34.96
CA THR A 62 22.55 23.34 33.86
C THR A 62 21.53 23.83 32.83
N GLY A 63 21.90 24.82 32.00
CA GLY A 63 21.05 25.25 30.88
C GLY A 63 20.72 24.11 29.91
N LEU A 64 21.67 23.18 29.74
CA LEU A 64 21.53 21.99 28.90
C LEU A 64 20.46 21.03 29.44
N ASP A 65 20.44 20.77 30.75
CA ASP A 65 19.42 19.90 31.36
C ASP A 65 18.02 20.47 31.13
N ARG A 66 17.83 21.78 31.33
CA ARG A 66 16.53 22.43 31.10
C ARG A 66 16.09 22.30 29.65
N LEU A 67 17.00 22.44 28.69
CA LEU A 67 16.71 22.27 27.27
C LEU A 67 16.31 20.82 26.96
N ILE A 68 17.05 19.83 27.46
CA ILE A 68 16.73 18.40 27.28
C ILE A 68 15.34 18.09 27.83
N TRP A 69 15.01 18.58 29.03
CA TRP A 69 13.69 18.41 29.63
C TRP A 69 12.56 19.02 28.79
N LEU A 70 12.75 20.23 28.26
CA LEU A 70 11.78 20.88 27.38
C LEU A 70 11.58 20.09 26.09
N VAL A 71 12.67 19.65 25.45
CA VAL A 71 12.61 18.85 24.22
C VAL A 71 11.87 17.53 24.46
N MET A 72 12.15 16.85 25.57
CA MET A 72 11.45 15.61 25.93
C MET A 72 9.95 15.84 26.15
N LEU A 73 9.56 16.92 26.82
CA LEU A 73 8.15 17.29 26.99
C LEU A 73 7.46 17.49 25.63
N VAL A 74 8.06 18.26 24.73
CA VAL A 74 7.49 18.52 23.39
C VAL A 74 7.32 17.22 22.61
N VAL A 75 8.33 16.35 22.65
CA VAL A 75 8.29 15.04 21.99
C VAL A 75 7.22 14.12 22.59
N GLU A 76 7.07 14.08 23.92
CA GLU A 76 6.03 13.29 24.59
C GLU A 76 4.62 13.83 24.37
N ILE A 77 4.45 15.15 24.23
CA ILE A 77 3.19 15.77 23.79
C ILE A 77 2.85 15.32 22.37
N TRP A 78 3.82 15.33 21.46
CA TRP A 78 3.63 14.83 20.10
C TRP A 78 3.19 13.36 20.10
N PHE A 79 3.86 12.50 20.88
CA PHE A 79 3.49 11.09 20.94
C PHE A 79 2.09 10.87 21.49
N GLY A 80 1.68 11.60 22.54
CA GLY A 80 0.31 11.48 23.03
C GLY A 80 -0.72 12.05 22.05
N PHE A 81 -0.42 13.14 21.34
CA PHE A 81 -1.27 13.64 20.25
C PHE A 81 -1.44 12.59 19.14
N TYR A 82 -0.33 12.05 18.62
CA TYR A 82 -0.36 11.03 17.58
C TYR A 82 -1.11 9.78 18.06
N TRP A 83 -0.88 9.35 19.31
CA TRP A 83 -1.61 8.23 19.91
C TRP A 83 -3.12 8.48 19.94
N VAL A 84 -3.59 9.69 20.31
CA VAL A 84 -5.01 10.05 20.27
C VAL A 84 -5.57 9.95 18.85
N VAL A 85 -4.84 10.45 17.84
CA VAL A 85 -5.25 10.35 16.43
C VAL A 85 -5.44 8.88 16.02
N THR A 86 -4.54 7.98 16.44
CA THR A 86 -4.64 6.54 16.11
C THR A 86 -5.83 5.83 16.75
N GLN A 87 -6.44 6.40 17.81
CA GLN A 87 -7.62 5.82 18.45
C GLN A 87 -8.87 5.87 17.55
N ALA A 88 -8.91 6.80 16.58
CA ALA A 88 -10.02 6.93 15.65
C ALA A 88 -10.29 5.63 14.87
N SER A 89 -9.23 4.90 14.49
CA SER A 89 -9.30 3.63 13.77
C SER A 89 -9.68 2.43 14.64
N ARG A 90 -9.84 2.60 15.95
CA ARG A 90 -10.19 1.50 16.88
C ARG A 90 -11.50 1.74 17.63
N TRP A 91 -12.09 2.92 17.49
CA TRP A 91 -13.25 3.33 18.28
C TRP A 91 -14.58 2.75 17.78
N ASN A 92 -14.72 2.52 16.48
CA ASN A 92 -15.95 2.05 15.85
C ASN A 92 -15.73 1.04 14.71
N PRO A 93 -15.10 -0.13 14.96
CA PRO A 93 -14.90 -1.12 13.92
C PRO A 93 -16.22 -1.78 13.48
N VAL A 94 -16.36 -1.98 12.17
CA VAL A 94 -17.47 -2.68 11.53
C VAL A 94 -16.94 -3.80 10.63
N TRP A 95 -17.72 -4.88 10.53
CA TRP A 95 -17.45 -6.01 9.65
C TRP A 95 -18.60 -6.17 8.68
N ARG A 96 -18.29 -6.28 7.39
CA ARG A 96 -19.28 -6.52 6.33
C ARG A 96 -19.22 -7.97 5.87
N PHE A 97 -20.39 -8.59 5.76
CA PHE A 97 -20.54 -9.96 5.27
C PHE A 97 -21.44 -9.95 4.04
N THR A 98 -20.94 -10.47 2.92
CA THR A 98 -21.64 -10.49 1.63
C THR A 98 -22.38 -11.81 1.42
N PHE A 99 -23.52 -11.76 0.74
CA PHE A 99 -24.31 -12.95 0.42
C PHE A 99 -24.46 -13.10 -1.09
N SER A 100 -23.44 -13.68 -1.74
CA SER A 100 -23.40 -13.88 -3.19
C SER A 100 -24.59 -14.67 -3.73
N ASP A 101 -25.13 -15.62 -2.96
CA ASP A 101 -26.31 -16.41 -3.35
C ASP A 101 -27.57 -15.55 -3.51
N ARG A 102 -27.70 -14.47 -2.73
CA ARG A 102 -28.81 -13.50 -2.85
C ARG A 102 -28.66 -12.67 -4.11
N LEU A 103 -27.43 -12.26 -4.42
CA LEU A 103 -27.11 -11.53 -5.65
C LEU A 103 -27.44 -12.38 -6.88
N SER A 104 -26.99 -13.63 -6.91
CA SER A 104 -27.27 -14.56 -8.01
C SER A 104 -28.75 -14.85 -8.18
N ARG A 105 -29.54 -14.96 -7.10
CA ARG A 105 -31.00 -15.11 -7.21
C ARG A 105 -31.71 -13.86 -7.75
N ARG A 106 -31.20 -12.67 -7.42
CA ARG A 106 -31.83 -11.39 -7.80
C ARG A 106 -31.48 -10.96 -9.22
N TYR A 107 -30.21 -11.05 -9.59
CA TYR A 107 -29.70 -10.55 -10.87
C TYR A 107 -29.36 -11.68 -11.85
N GLY A 108 -29.11 -12.91 -11.39
CA GLY A 108 -28.65 -13.99 -12.27
C GLY A 108 -27.37 -13.60 -13.01
N ASN A 109 -27.42 -13.65 -14.35
CA ASN A 109 -26.36 -13.14 -15.24
C ASN A 109 -26.55 -11.66 -15.62
N ASP A 110 -27.64 -11.03 -15.17
CA ASP A 110 -27.92 -9.63 -15.41
C ASP A 110 -27.14 -8.69 -14.46
N LEU A 111 -25.81 -8.85 -14.44
CA LEU A 111 -24.89 -8.02 -13.67
C LEU A 111 -24.50 -6.76 -14.46
N PRO A 112 -24.03 -5.67 -13.84
CA PRO A 112 -23.51 -4.52 -14.58
C PRO A 112 -22.25 -4.88 -15.38
N LYS A 113 -21.89 -4.10 -16.39
CA LYS A 113 -20.58 -4.28 -17.05
C LYS A 113 -19.44 -3.89 -16.10
N LEU A 114 -18.37 -4.68 -16.13
CA LEU A 114 -17.17 -4.54 -15.30
C LEU A 114 -15.94 -4.36 -16.19
N ASP A 115 -15.28 -3.21 -16.06
CA ASP A 115 -13.98 -2.95 -16.69
C ASP A 115 -12.87 -3.13 -15.66
N VAL A 116 -11.87 -3.97 -15.98
CA VAL A 116 -10.70 -4.20 -15.13
C VAL A 116 -9.50 -3.48 -15.71
N PHE A 117 -8.89 -2.61 -14.94
CA PHE A 117 -7.71 -1.83 -15.32
C PHE A 117 -6.47 -2.41 -14.66
N VAL A 118 -5.51 -2.85 -15.48
CA VAL A 118 -4.18 -3.30 -15.06
C VAL A 118 -3.17 -2.32 -15.63
N CYS A 119 -2.35 -1.71 -14.78
CA CYS A 119 -1.32 -0.75 -15.20
C CYS A 119 0.08 -1.34 -15.04
N THR A 120 0.92 -1.21 -16.07
CA THR A 120 2.35 -1.53 -16.04
C THR A 120 3.16 -0.34 -16.58
N ALA A 121 4.40 -0.19 -16.13
CA ALA A 121 5.23 0.96 -16.44
C ALA A 121 6.56 0.62 -17.11
N ASP A 122 7.11 -0.57 -16.86
CA ASP A 122 8.44 -0.95 -17.36
C ASP A 122 8.60 -2.48 -17.45
N PRO A 123 8.89 -3.04 -18.64
CA PRO A 123 9.00 -4.48 -18.85
C PRO A 123 10.23 -5.14 -18.18
N VAL A 124 11.23 -4.37 -17.76
CA VAL A 124 12.40 -4.89 -17.04
C VAL A 124 12.07 -4.99 -15.55
N ILE A 125 11.50 -3.92 -15.00
CA ILE A 125 11.16 -3.83 -13.57
C ILE A 125 9.92 -4.69 -13.23
N GLU A 126 8.98 -4.77 -14.18
CA GLU A 126 7.73 -5.51 -14.11
C GLU A 126 7.69 -6.51 -15.28
N PRO A 127 8.24 -7.73 -15.12
CA PRO A 127 8.43 -8.65 -16.23
C PRO A 127 7.12 -8.97 -16.97
N PRO A 128 7.11 -9.08 -18.31
CA PRO A 128 5.88 -9.30 -19.06
C PRO A 128 5.11 -10.57 -18.64
N LEU A 129 5.82 -11.63 -18.22
CA LEU A 129 5.18 -12.85 -17.71
C LEU A 129 4.37 -12.60 -16.43
N LEU A 130 4.87 -11.75 -15.52
CA LEU A 130 4.15 -11.35 -14.30
C LEU A 130 2.85 -10.63 -14.67
N VAL A 131 2.96 -9.64 -15.58
CA VAL A 131 1.84 -8.83 -16.04
C VAL A 131 0.74 -9.70 -16.66
N VAL A 132 1.09 -10.64 -17.53
CA VAL A 132 0.08 -11.49 -18.20
C VAL A 132 -0.55 -12.52 -17.29
N ASN A 133 0.16 -13.00 -16.25
CA ASN A 133 -0.46 -13.86 -15.23
C ASN A 133 -1.58 -13.12 -14.50
N THR A 134 -1.40 -11.83 -14.22
CA THR A 134 -2.45 -10.97 -13.66
C THR A 134 -3.62 -10.81 -14.63
N VAL A 135 -3.36 -10.51 -15.91
CA VAL A 135 -4.40 -10.40 -16.96
C VAL A 135 -5.20 -11.70 -17.11
N LEU A 136 -4.53 -12.85 -17.19
CA LEU A 136 -5.17 -14.17 -17.28
C LEU A 136 -6.00 -14.49 -16.04
N SER A 137 -5.52 -14.10 -14.86
CA SER A 137 -6.23 -14.28 -13.61
C SER A 137 -7.54 -13.48 -13.56
N VAL A 138 -7.51 -12.20 -13.96
CA VAL A 138 -8.72 -11.37 -13.96
C VAL A 138 -9.69 -11.75 -15.08
N ALA A 139 -9.21 -12.20 -16.23
CA ALA A 139 -10.05 -12.70 -17.32
C ALA A 139 -10.84 -13.97 -16.94
N ALA A 140 -10.34 -14.72 -15.94
CA ALA A 140 -10.98 -15.90 -15.38
C ALA A 140 -11.82 -15.62 -14.13
N LEU A 141 -12.17 -14.35 -13.84
CA LEU A 141 -13.12 -13.99 -12.79
C LEU A 141 -14.46 -14.71 -12.99
N ASP A 142 -15.15 -14.96 -11.88
CA ASP A 142 -16.48 -15.56 -11.90
C ASP A 142 -17.54 -14.51 -12.28
N TYR A 143 -17.54 -14.17 -13.58
CA TYR A 143 -18.35 -13.14 -14.20
C TYR A 143 -18.80 -13.56 -15.62
N PRO A 144 -19.96 -13.07 -16.11
CA PRO A 144 -20.34 -13.23 -17.51
C PRO A 144 -19.26 -12.63 -18.43
N ALA A 145 -18.85 -13.37 -19.46
CA ALA A 145 -17.70 -13.01 -20.30
C ALA A 145 -18.00 -11.74 -21.12
N GLU A 146 -19.22 -11.65 -21.64
CA GLU A 146 -19.77 -10.53 -22.40
C GLU A 146 -19.90 -9.22 -21.61
N LYS A 147 -19.82 -9.31 -20.27
CA LYS A 147 -19.90 -8.16 -19.35
C LYS A 147 -18.58 -7.81 -18.69
N LEU A 148 -17.53 -8.60 -18.92
CA LEU A 148 -16.20 -8.39 -18.36
C LEU A 148 -15.26 -7.93 -19.47
N ALA A 149 -14.54 -6.85 -19.22
CA ALA A 149 -13.47 -6.39 -20.10
C ALA A 149 -12.21 -6.11 -19.28
N VAL A 150 -11.05 -6.49 -19.82
CA VAL A 150 -9.74 -6.31 -19.19
C VAL A 150 -8.90 -5.39 -20.07
N TYR A 151 -8.44 -4.30 -19.49
CA TYR A 151 -7.59 -3.31 -20.12
C TYR A 151 -6.21 -3.35 -19.50
N LEU A 152 -5.19 -3.66 -20.30
CA LEU A 152 -3.79 -3.49 -19.93
C LEU A 152 -3.32 -2.13 -20.43
N SER A 153 -3.00 -1.22 -19.50
CA SER A 153 -2.30 0.02 -19.82
C SER A 153 -0.81 -0.14 -19.62
N ASP A 154 -0.06 0.03 -20.70
CA ASP A 154 1.40 -0.02 -20.72
C ASP A 154 1.98 1.38 -20.86
N ASP A 155 2.37 1.96 -19.73
CA ASP A 155 3.03 3.27 -19.69
C ASP A 155 4.47 3.22 -20.22
N GLY A 156 5.02 2.02 -20.47
CA GLY A 156 6.31 1.81 -21.10
C GLY A 156 6.28 1.85 -22.63
N GLY A 157 5.11 1.61 -23.25
CA GLY A 157 4.96 1.44 -24.70
C GLY A 157 5.82 0.32 -25.26
N SER A 158 5.96 -0.79 -24.51
CA SER A 158 6.91 -1.86 -24.83
C SER A 158 6.30 -2.90 -25.77
N GLU A 159 7.00 -3.17 -26.87
CA GLU A 159 6.70 -4.30 -27.74
C GLU A 159 6.77 -5.66 -27.01
N LEU A 160 7.58 -5.78 -25.95
CA LEU A 160 7.73 -7.01 -25.16
C LEU A 160 6.45 -7.29 -24.37
N THR A 161 5.89 -6.26 -23.74
CA THR A 161 4.61 -6.33 -23.02
C THR A 161 3.47 -6.64 -23.97
N PHE A 162 3.44 -5.98 -25.13
CA PHE A 162 2.42 -6.24 -26.16
C PHE A 162 2.49 -7.68 -26.71
N TYR A 163 3.70 -8.17 -27.02
CA TYR A 163 3.93 -9.55 -27.42
C TYR A 163 3.42 -10.54 -26.37
N ALA A 164 3.79 -10.33 -25.11
CA ALA A 164 3.37 -11.19 -24.02
C ALA A 164 1.85 -11.24 -23.88
N LEU A 165 1.17 -10.08 -23.96
CA LEU A 165 -0.28 -10.01 -23.90
C LEU A 165 -0.94 -10.75 -25.08
N THR A 166 -0.33 -10.70 -26.27
CA THR A 166 -0.85 -11.39 -27.45
C THR A 166 -0.74 -12.91 -27.32
N GLU A 167 0.40 -13.41 -26.82
CA GLU A 167 0.54 -14.84 -26.48
C GLU A 167 -0.44 -15.27 -25.37
N ALA A 168 -0.65 -14.40 -24.37
CA ALA A 168 -1.63 -14.64 -23.32
C ALA A 168 -3.07 -14.64 -23.82
N ALA A 169 -3.42 -13.80 -24.81
CA ALA A 169 -4.74 -13.78 -25.42
C ALA A 169 -5.06 -15.10 -26.13
N GLU A 170 -4.07 -15.71 -26.81
CA GLU A 170 -4.23 -17.05 -27.39
C GLU A 170 -4.38 -18.13 -26.31
N PHE A 171 -3.58 -18.07 -25.25
CA PHE A 171 -3.69 -19.02 -24.14
C PHE A 171 -5.00 -18.87 -23.34
N ALA A 172 -5.55 -17.65 -23.25
CA ALA A 172 -6.80 -17.36 -22.56
C ALA A 172 -7.98 -18.15 -23.14
N LYS A 173 -7.96 -18.45 -24.45
CA LYS A 173 -8.95 -19.30 -25.14
C LYS A 173 -9.05 -20.70 -24.54
N THR A 174 -7.95 -21.19 -23.95
CA THR A 174 -7.91 -22.49 -23.26
C THR A 174 -8.07 -22.32 -21.75
N TRP A 175 -7.38 -21.33 -21.16
CA TRP A 175 -7.32 -21.12 -19.72
C TRP A 175 -8.65 -20.69 -19.11
N VAL A 176 -9.37 -19.74 -19.72
CA VAL A 176 -10.61 -19.20 -19.16
C VAL A 176 -11.72 -20.27 -19.12
N PRO A 177 -11.99 -21.05 -20.20
CA PRO A 177 -12.94 -22.15 -20.13
C PRO A 177 -12.52 -23.24 -19.15
N PHE A 178 -11.22 -23.57 -19.08
CA PHE A 178 -10.69 -24.51 -18.09
C PHE A 178 -10.99 -24.03 -16.66
N CYS A 179 -10.73 -22.76 -16.34
CA CYS A 179 -11.02 -22.20 -15.03
C CYS A 179 -12.50 -22.27 -14.64
N LYS A 180 -13.38 -21.95 -15.60
CA LYS A 180 -14.84 -22.01 -15.39
C LYS A 180 -15.32 -23.44 -15.20
N ARG A 181 -14.86 -24.38 -16.04
CA ARG A 181 -15.28 -25.79 -16.03
C ARG A 181 -14.81 -26.55 -14.79
N PHE A 182 -13.56 -26.34 -14.38
CA PHE A 182 -12.94 -27.08 -13.27
C PHE A 182 -12.92 -26.31 -11.95
N ASN A 183 -13.61 -25.15 -11.89
CA ASN A 183 -13.72 -24.33 -10.68
C ASN A 183 -12.34 -23.96 -10.10
N VAL A 184 -11.38 -23.61 -10.97
CA VAL A 184 -9.98 -23.33 -10.62
C VAL A 184 -9.88 -22.13 -9.69
N GLU A 185 -9.09 -22.27 -8.63
CA GLU A 185 -8.82 -21.20 -7.68
C GLU A 185 -7.48 -21.45 -6.93
N PRO A 186 -6.51 -20.50 -6.92
CA PRO A 186 -6.52 -19.17 -7.53
C PRO A 186 -6.59 -19.20 -9.06
N THR A 187 -7.03 -18.12 -9.71
CA THR A 187 -7.21 -18.10 -11.17
C THR A 187 -5.94 -17.71 -11.94
N SER A 188 -4.89 -17.32 -11.25
CA SER A 188 -3.56 -17.12 -11.85
C SER A 188 -2.95 -18.48 -12.24
N PRO A 189 -2.55 -18.68 -13.51
CA PRO A 189 -1.94 -19.95 -13.93
C PRO A 189 -0.66 -20.28 -13.15
N ALA A 190 0.23 -19.30 -12.96
CA ALA A 190 1.45 -19.47 -12.16
C ALA A 190 1.14 -19.93 -10.72
N ALA A 191 0.21 -19.25 -10.06
CA ALA A 191 -0.15 -19.56 -8.67
C ALA A 191 -0.86 -20.91 -8.55
N TYR A 192 -1.78 -21.21 -9.47
CA TYR A 192 -2.49 -22.48 -9.48
C TYR A 192 -1.53 -23.65 -9.71
N LEU A 193 -0.71 -23.60 -10.77
CA LEU A 193 0.19 -24.69 -11.13
C LEU A 193 1.30 -24.93 -10.10
N SER A 194 1.76 -23.88 -9.40
CA SER A 194 2.72 -24.03 -8.29
C SER A 194 2.09 -24.64 -7.03
N SER A 195 0.78 -24.46 -6.81
CA SER A 195 0.06 -25.01 -5.66
C SER A 195 -0.30 -26.51 -5.79
N GLN A 196 -0.39 -27.02 -7.02
CA GLN A 196 -0.75 -28.42 -7.31
C GLN A 196 0.45 -29.36 -7.13
N ALA A 197 0.86 -29.58 -5.88
CA ALA A 197 1.97 -30.47 -5.53
C ALA A 197 1.65 -31.98 -5.66
N ASN A 198 0.37 -32.36 -5.74
CA ASN A 198 -0.10 -33.76 -5.62
C ASN A 198 -0.68 -34.35 -6.92
N GLY A 199 -0.09 -33.97 -8.07
CA GLY A 199 -0.48 -34.50 -9.38
C GLY A 199 -1.63 -33.73 -10.01
N LEU A 200 -1.52 -33.52 -11.32
CA LEU A 200 -2.55 -32.91 -12.15
C LEU A 200 -3.32 -34.04 -12.84
N ASP A 201 -4.62 -33.87 -13.05
CA ASP A 201 -5.36 -34.74 -13.97
C ASP A 201 -4.82 -34.54 -15.41
N SER A 202 -5.04 -35.50 -16.32
CA SER A 202 -4.46 -35.49 -17.67
C SER A 202 -4.78 -34.19 -18.44
N THR A 203 -6.00 -33.69 -18.33
CA THR A 203 -6.40 -32.40 -18.93
C THR A 203 -5.64 -31.22 -18.32
N ALA A 204 -5.37 -31.25 -17.02
CA ALA A 204 -4.67 -30.17 -16.35
C ALA A 204 -3.15 -30.21 -16.63
N GLU A 205 -2.58 -31.40 -16.89
CA GLU A 205 -1.20 -31.55 -17.37
C GLU A 205 -1.01 -30.95 -18.77
N GLU A 206 -1.96 -31.16 -19.69
CA GLU A 206 -1.92 -30.58 -21.03
C GLU A 206 -1.96 -29.04 -20.97
N VAL A 207 -2.87 -28.47 -20.16
CA VAL A 207 -2.95 -27.03 -19.94
C VAL A 207 -1.67 -26.49 -19.27
N ALA A 208 -1.11 -27.22 -18.32
CA ALA A 208 0.15 -26.86 -17.67
C ALA A 208 1.32 -26.85 -18.66
N LYS A 209 1.34 -27.79 -19.62
CA LYS A 209 2.34 -27.84 -20.69
C LYS A 209 2.21 -26.62 -21.60
N MET A 210 1.00 -26.29 -22.05
CA MET A 210 0.74 -25.11 -22.88
C MET A 210 1.16 -23.81 -22.17
N TYR A 211 0.88 -23.70 -20.87
CA TYR A 211 1.33 -22.57 -20.06
C TYR A 211 2.85 -22.47 -20.01
N LYS A 212 3.55 -23.56 -19.72
CA LYS A 212 5.02 -23.60 -19.65
C LYS A 212 5.65 -23.21 -21.00
N GLU A 213 5.09 -23.69 -22.11
CA GLU A 213 5.55 -23.32 -23.44
C GLU A 213 5.37 -21.82 -23.72
N MET A 214 4.22 -21.25 -23.34
CA MET A 214 3.99 -19.80 -23.43
C MET A 214 4.96 -19.01 -22.56
N ALA A 215 5.14 -19.41 -21.30
CA ALA A 215 6.04 -18.76 -20.36
C ALA A 215 7.49 -18.73 -20.88
N VAL A 216 7.99 -19.87 -21.37
CA VAL A 216 9.33 -19.96 -21.96
C VAL A 216 9.49 -19.05 -23.17
N ARG A 217 8.48 -18.94 -24.05
CA ARG A 217 8.52 -18.00 -25.19
C ARG A 217 8.61 -16.55 -24.71
N ILE A 218 7.76 -16.15 -23.77
CA ILE A 218 7.72 -14.78 -23.22
C ILE A 218 9.05 -14.44 -22.54
N GLU A 219 9.55 -15.31 -21.67
CA GLU A 219 10.82 -15.11 -20.96
C GLU A 219 12.02 -15.06 -21.90
N THR A 220 12.03 -15.90 -22.94
CA THR A 220 13.09 -15.88 -23.95
C THR A 220 13.11 -14.55 -24.69
N VAL A 221 11.95 -14.05 -25.11
CA VAL A 221 11.82 -12.76 -25.80
C VAL A 221 12.19 -11.60 -24.87
N ALA A 222 11.75 -11.63 -23.61
CA ALA A 222 12.10 -10.63 -22.61
C ALA A 222 13.62 -10.59 -22.36
N ARG A 223 14.28 -11.76 -22.25
CA ARG A 223 15.74 -11.86 -22.07
C ARG A 223 16.52 -11.39 -23.29
N LEU A 224 16.03 -11.65 -24.50
CA LEU A 224 16.65 -11.19 -25.74
C LEU A 224 16.40 -9.69 -25.98
N GLY A 225 15.40 -9.10 -25.33
CA GLY A 225 15.01 -7.69 -25.50
C GLY A 225 14.45 -7.35 -26.88
N ARG A 226 14.12 -8.35 -27.70
CA ARG A 226 13.60 -8.16 -29.07
C ARG A 226 12.58 -9.22 -29.44
N VAL A 227 11.47 -8.79 -30.03
CA VAL A 227 10.42 -9.67 -30.56
C VAL A 227 10.88 -10.31 -31.89
N PRO A 228 10.78 -11.65 -32.05
CA PRO A 228 11.12 -12.35 -33.30
C PRO A 228 10.30 -11.87 -34.50
N GLU A 229 10.89 -11.84 -35.69
CA GLU A 229 10.20 -11.40 -36.92
C GLU A 229 9.00 -12.31 -37.25
N GLU A 230 9.07 -13.61 -36.96
CA GLU A 230 7.95 -14.54 -37.12
C GLU A 230 6.73 -14.12 -36.28
N ALA A 231 6.97 -13.70 -35.03
CA ALA A 231 5.91 -13.21 -34.14
C ALA A 231 5.35 -11.86 -34.60
N ARG A 232 6.23 -10.97 -35.11
CA ARG A 232 5.80 -9.70 -35.73
C ARG A 232 4.91 -9.93 -36.94
N LEU A 233 5.24 -10.89 -37.80
CA LEU A 233 4.42 -11.26 -38.97
C LEU A 233 3.09 -11.88 -38.54
N LYS A 234 3.11 -12.77 -37.53
CA LYS A 234 1.90 -13.43 -37.02
C LYS A 234 0.86 -12.44 -36.47
N TYR A 235 1.31 -11.35 -35.85
CA TYR A 235 0.46 -10.35 -35.21
C TYR A 235 0.63 -8.96 -35.84
N GLY A 236 0.87 -8.92 -37.15
CA GLY A 236 1.35 -7.74 -37.89
C GLY A 236 0.52 -6.48 -37.72
N ASP A 237 -0.81 -6.61 -37.67
CA ASP A 237 -1.72 -5.47 -37.52
C ASP A 237 -1.45 -4.68 -36.24
N GLY A 238 -1.11 -5.35 -35.14
CA GLY A 238 -0.81 -4.72 -33.86
C GLY A 238 0.57 -4.05 -33.84
N PHE A 239 1.61 -4.74 -34.32
CA PHE A 239 2.98 -4.22 -34.33
C PHE A 239 3.20 -3.06 -35.31
N SER A 240 2.33 -2.92 -36.33
CA SER A 240 2.39 -1.82 -37.29
C SER A 240 2.20 -0.43 -36.68
N GLN A 241 1.69 -0.35 -35.44
CA GLN A 241 1.46 0.91 -34.72
C GLN A 241 2.72 1.50 -34.07
N TRP A 242 3.84 0.76 -34.03
CA TRP A 242 5.12 1.28 -33.54
C TRP A 242 5.88 1.97 -34.67
N ASP A 243 6.07 3.28 -34.54
CA ASP A 243 6.97 4.04 -35.40
C ASP A 243 8.42 3.58 -35.22
N ALA A 244 9.25 3.71 -36.26
CA ALA A 244 10.66 3.29 -36.22
C ALA A 244 11.49 4.05 -35.17
N ASP A 245 11.07 5.26 -34.78
CA ASP A 245 11.67 6.11 -33.77
C ASP A 245 10.91 6.10 -32.43
N ALA A 246 9.97 5.18 -32.24
CA ALA A 246 9.22 5.03 -31.00
C ALA A 246 10.16 4.73 -29.82
N THR A 247 10.05 5.53 -28.77
CA THR A 247 10.75 5.32 -27.50
C THR A 247 9.76 5.42 -26.36
N ARG A 248 10.12 4.93 -25.17
CA ARG A 248 9.30 5.02 -23.95
C ARG A 248 8.75 6.43 -23.62
N ARG A 249 9.41 7.49 -24.09
CA ARG A 249 9.01 8.89 -23.86
C ARG A 249 8.50 9.61 -25.11
N ASN A 250 8.54 8.97 -26.27
CA ASN A 250 8.10 9.54 -27.53
C ASN A 250 7.49 8.45 -28.41
N HIS A 251 6.17 8.33 -28.40
CA HIS A 251 5.41 7.44 -29.27
C HIS A 251 3.95 7.91 -29.38
N GLY A 252 3.28 7.59 -30.48
CA GLY A 252 1.84 7.82 -30.64
C GLY A 252 0.99 6.94 -29.72
N THR A 253 -0.33 7.17 -29.69
CA THR A 253 -1.25 6.27 -29.01
C THR A 253 -1.30 4.92 -29.73
N ILE A 254 -1.11 3.84 -28.97
CA ILE A 254 -1.23 2.47 -29.45
C ILE A 254 -2.43 1.84 -28.77
N LEU A 255 -3.39 1.40 -29.57
CA LEU A 255 -4.63 0.79 -29.08
C LEU A 255 -4.92 -0.47 -29.90
N GLN A 256 -5.07 -1.59 -29.21
CA GLN A 256 -5.42 -2.87 -29.85
C GLN A 256 -6.45 -3.62 -29.03
N ILE A 257 -7.54 -4.04 -29.67
CA ILE A 257 -8.48 -5.01 -29.11
C ILE A 257 -8.02 -6.39 -29.58
N LEU A 258 -7.49 -7.20 -28.67
CA LEU A 258 -6.91 -8.52 -28.99
C LEU A 258 -7.97 -9.63 -28.98
N VAL A 259 -8.95 -9.48 -28.10
CA VAL A 259 -10.13 -10.35 -28.03
C VAL A 259 -11.33 -9.44 -27.86
N ASP A 260 -12.34 -9.58 -28.71
CA ASP A 260 -13.61 -8.90 -28.53
C ASP A 260 -14.66 -9.87 -27.97
N GLY A 261 -14.80 -9.89 -26.65
CA GLY A 261 -15.78 -10.74 -25.96
C GLY A 261 -17.25 -10.35 -26.20
N ARG A 262 -17.50 -9.28 -26.98
CA ARG A 262 -18.83 -8.86 -27.42
C ARG A 262 -19.28 -9.58 -28.69
N GLU A 263 -18.34 -10.14 -29.45
CA GLU A 263 -18.66 -10.92 -30.64
C GLU A 263 -19.12 -12.33 -30.25
N GLU A 264 -20.13 -12.84 -30.94
CA GLU A 264 -20.59 -14.22 -30.76
C GLU A 264 -19.47 -15.17 -31.20
N SER A 265 -18.88 -15.87 -30.23
CA SER A 265 -17.88 -16.89 -30.48
C SER A 265 -18.24 -18.16 -29.70
N GLU A 266 -17.80 -19.32 -30.20
CA GLU A 266 -18.03 -20.60 -29.53
C GLU A 266 -17.39 -20.66 -28.12
N ILE A 267 -16.38 -19.81 -27.87
CA ILE A 267 -15.63 -19.76 -26.62
C ILE A 267 -15.83 -18.39 -25.96
N ALA A 268 -16.64 -18.36 -24.91
CA ALA A 268 -16.95 -17.13 -24.17
C ALA A 268 -15.74 -16.60 -23.36
N ILE A 269 -14.98 -15.68 -23.97
CA ILE A 269 -13.79 -15.02 -23.39
C ILE A 269 -14.09 -13.51 -23.26
N PRO A 270 -13.73 -12.87 -22.14
CA PRO A 270 -13.92 -11.44 -21.97
C PRO A 270 -13.07 -10.61 -22.94
N THR A 271 -13.50 -9.37 -23.18
CA THR A 271 -12.77 -8.43 -24.05
C THR A 271 -11.38 -8.14 -23.46
N LEU A 272 -10.32 -8.24 -24.27
CA LEU A 272 -8.94 -7.92 -23.89
C LEU A 272 -8.43 -6.75 -24.73
N VAL A 273 -8.05 -5.65 -24.07
CA VAL A 273 -7.61 -4.41 -24.72
C VAL A 273 -6.20 -4.04 -24.24
N TYR A 274 -5.32 -3.76 -25.18
CA TYR A 274 -4.02 -3.12 -24.94
C TYR A 274 -4.12 -1.63 -25.20
N LEU A 275 -3.62 -0.82 -24.27
CA LEU A 275 -3.49 0.63 -24.45
C LEU A 275 -2.10 1.11 -24.02
N SER A 276 -1.39 1.76 -24.93
CA SER A 276 -0.30 2.67 -24.60
C SER A 276 -0.70 4.08 -25.00
N ARG A 277 -0.80 4.99 -24.03
CA ARG A 277 -1.21 6.39 -24.26
C ARG A 277 -0.11 7.17 -24.96
N GLU A 278 -0.46 8.19 -25.74
CA GLU A 278 0.55 9.02 -26.40
C GLU A 278 1.50 9.66 -25.38
N LYS A 279 2.80 9.61 -25.69
CA LYS A 279 3.84 10.29 -24.92
C LYS A 279 4.68 11.14 -25.84
N ARG A 280 4.93 12.38 -25.42
CA ARG A 280 5.81 13.33 -26.10
C ARG A 280 6.75 13.96 -25.09
N PRO A 281 8.04 14.17 -25.40
CA PRO A 281 9.02 14.73 -24.45
C PRO A 281 8.64 16.10 -23.89
N GLN A 282 7.81 16.87 -24.60
CA GLN A 282 7.37 18.21 -24.21
C GLN A 282 6.24 18.20 -23.17
N HIS A 283 5.56 17.07 -22.96
CA HIS A 283 4.39 16.97 -22.10
C HIS A 283 4.70 16.14 -20.85
N HIS A 284 4.38 16.70 -19.69
CA HIS A 284 4.50 15.97 -18.43
C HIS A 284 3.45 14.87 -18.34
N HIS A 285 3.87 13.64 -18.04
CA HIS A 285 2.96 12.51 -17.90
C HIS A 285 2.75 12.17 -16.42
N ASN A 286 1.50 12.19 -15.95
CA ASN A 286 1.13 11.98 -14.55
C ASN A 286 1.17 10.50 -14.09
N PHE A 287 2.21 9.76 -14.50
CA PHE A 287 2.45 8.34 -14.15
C PHE A 287 1.16 7.48 -14.19
N LYS A 288 0.91 6.68 -13.14
CA LYS A 288 -0.25 5.79 -13.04
C LYS A 288 -1.58 6.55 -13.03
N ALA A 289 -1.67 7.71 -12.37
CA ALA A 289 -2.88 8.54 -12.38
C ALA A 289 -3.33 8.88 -13.80
N GLY A 290 -2.41 9.34 -14.65
CA GLY A 290 -2.73 9.67 -16.04
C GLY A 290 -2.97 8.44 -16.92
N ALA A 291 -2.35 7.29 -16.62
CA ALA A 291 -2.65 6.03 -17.30
C ALA A 291 -4.09 5.56 -17.00
N MET A 292 -4.50 5.62 -15.72
CA MET A 292 -5.87 5.33 -15.30
C MET A 292 -6.88 6.30 -15.91
N ASN A 293 -6.58 7.59 -15.97
CA ASN A 293 -7.48 8.58 -16.60
C ASN A 293 -7.62 8.37 -18.11
N ALA A 294 -6.53 8.02 -18.82
CA ALA A 294 -6.62 7.62 -20.22
C ALA A 294 -7.50 6.37 -20.40
N LEU A 295 -7.33 5.36 -19.53
CA LEU A 295 -8.20 4.17 -19.52
C LEU A 295 -9.66 4.51 -19.26
N LEU A 296 -9.97 5.39 -18.30
CA LEU A 296 -11.34 5.83 -18.01
C LEU A 296 -12.02 6.39 -19.25
N ARG A 297 -11.31 7.21 -20.04
CA ARG A 297 -11.83 7.80 -21.28
C ARG A 297 -11.93 6.79 -22.43
N VAL A 298 -10.90 5.96 -22.64
CA VAL A 298 -10.90 4.98 -23.73
C VAL A 298 -11.96 3.90 -23.50
N SER A 299 -12.06 3.37 -22.29
CA SER A 299 -13.06 2.35 -21.93
C SER A 299 -14.50 2.85 -22.03
N SER A 300 -14.77 4.15 -21.81
CA SER A 300 -16.13 4.69 -21.94
C SER A 300 -16.67 4.61 -23.37
N LYS A 301 -15.81 4.59 -24.40
CA LYS A 301 -16.21 4.41 -25.80
C LYS A 301 -16.20 2.96 -26.29
N ILE A 302 -15.47 2.07 -25.61
CA ILE A 302 -15.36 0.66 -26.00
C ILE A 302 -16.45 -0.20 -25.33
N THR A 303 -16.42 -0.32 -24.00
CA THR A 303 -17.35 -1.18 -23.24
C THR A 303 -18.33 -0.40 -22.39
N CYS A 304 -17.92 0.77 -21.90
CA CYS A 304 -18.62 1.61 -20.92
C CYS A 304 -19.07 0.82 -19.69
N GLY A 305 -18.12 0.18 -18.99
CA GLY A 305 -18.40 -0.58 -17.77
C GLY A 305 -18.86 0.34 -16.63
N ARG A 306 -20.04 0.10 -16.05
CA ARG A 306 -20.56 0.90 -14.92
C ARG A 306 -19.68 0.77 -13.66
N ILE A 307 -19.04 -0.37 -13.50
CA ILE A 307 -18.11 -0.66 -12.41
C ILE A 307 -16.70 -0.82 -12.98
N ILE A 308 -15.71 -0.28 -12.25
CA ILE A 308 -14.30 -0.37 -12.61
C ILE A 308 -13.55 -1.05 -11.47
N LEU A 309 -12.76 -2.08 -11.79
CA LEU A 309 -11.80 -2.67 -10.87
C LEU A 309 -10.40 -2.20 -11.28
N ASN A 310 -9.66 -1.56 -10.38
CA ASN A 310 -8.26 -1.25 -10.62
C ASN A 310 -7.34 -2.25 -9.89
N LEU A 311 -6.31 -2.73 -10.58
CA LEU A 311 -5.30 -3.64 -10.06
C LEU A 311 -3.90 -3.21 -10.51
N ASP A 312 -2.93 -3.41 -9.62
CA ASP A 312 -1.52 -3.38 -10.01
C ASP A 312 -1.16 -4.62 -10.85
N CYS A 313 -0.15 -4.51 -11.71
CA CYS A 313 0.28 -5.60 -12.58
C CYS A 313 0.81 -6.84 -11.84
N ASP A 314 1.16 -6.72 -10.55
CA ASP A 314 1.62 -7.79 -9.68
C ASP A 314 0.51 -8.39 -8.80
N MET A 315 -0.77 -7.98 -8.97
CA MET A 315 -1.88 -8.40 -8.12
C MET A 315 -2.86 -9.31 -8.88
N TYR A 316 -2.87 -10.60 -8.56
CA TYR A 316 -3.78 -11.57 -9.16
C TYR A 316 -4.99 -11.88 -8.27
N VAL A 317 -6.03 -12.47 -8.88
CA VAL A 317 -7.26 -12.89 -8.22
C VAL A 317 -7.06 -14.24 -7.53
N ASN A 318 -7.11 -14.21 -6.21
CA ASN A 318 -7.06 -15.42 -5.38
C ASN A 318 -8.46 -15.94 -5.03
N LYS A 319 -9.46 -15.05 -4.86
CA LYS A 319 -10.87 -15.43 -4.69
C LYS A 319 -11.67 -15.04 -5.94
N LYS A 320 -12.12 -16.00 -6.74
CA LYS A 320 -12.74 -15.71 -8.04
C LYS A 320 -14.11 -15.03 -7.95
N THR A 321 -14.80 -15.14 -6.81
CA THR A 321 -16.10 -14.51 -6.55
C THR A 321 -15.98 -13.05 -6.05
N SER A 322 -14.77 -12.50 -5.96
CA SER A 322 -14.51 -11.18 -5.38
C SER A 322 -15.30 -10.05 -6.05
N ALA A 323 -15.50 -10.12 -7.37
CA ALA A 323 -16.34 -9.17 -8.10
C ALA A 323 -17.80 -9.21 -7.64
N ARG A 324 -18.38 -10.41 -7.46
CA ARG A 324 -19.74 -10.57 -6.94
C ARG A 324 -19.86 -10.09 -5.50
N ASP A 325 -18.85 -10.33 -4.68
CA ASP A 325 -18.80 -9.82 -3.31
C ASP A 325 -18.84 -8.28 -3.27
N ALA A 326 -18.06 -7.62 -4.13
CA ALA A 326 -18.10 -6.17 -4.25
C ALA A 326 -19.47 -5.65 -4.70
N LEU A 327 -20.09 -6.34 -5.68
CA LEU A 327 -21.42 -6.00 -6.18
C LEU A 327 -22.51 -6.19 -5.14
N CYS A 328 -22.39 -7.13 -4.21
CA CYS A 328 -23.34 -7.25 -3.10
C CYS A 328 -23.44 -5.94 -2.29
N ILE A 329 -22.33 -5.20 -2.15
CA ILE A 329 -22.32 -3.91 -1.45
C ILE A 329 -22.82 -2.80 -2.38
N LEU A 330 -22.32 -2.72 -3.61
CA LEU A 330 -22.62 -1.62 -4.52
C LEU A 330 -24.06 -1.65 -5.06
N LEU A 331 -24.67 -2.83 -5.20
CA LEU A 331 -26.03 -3.00 -5.72
C LEU A 331 -27.09 -3.13 -4.63
N ASP A 332 -26.72 -3.05 -3.35
CA ASP A 332 -27.70 -3.06 -2.27
C ASP A 332 -28.61 -1.83 -2.34
N GLU A 333 -29.92 -2.06 -2.30
CA GLU A 333 -30.94 -1.02 -2.52
C GLU A 333 -30.98 0.05 -1.42
N LYS A 334 -30.58 -0.32 -0.19
CA LYS A 334 -30.67 0.55 0.99
C LYS A 334 -29.36 1.26 1.24
N GLU A 335 -28.27 0.51 1.41
CA GLU A 335 -26.98 1.08 1.79
C GLU A 335 -26.05 1.30 0.59
N GLY A 336 -26.22 0.53 -0.50
CA GLY A 336 -25.31 0.54 -1.64
C GLY A 336 -25.27 1.85 -2.41
N LYS A 337 -26.39 2.60 -2.41
CA LYS A 337 -26.52 3.91 -3.09
C LYS A 337 -25.59 5.00 -2.50
N GLU A 338 -25.10 4.83 -1.28
CA GLU A 338 -24.17 5.77 -0.65
C GLU A 338 -22.70 5.39 -0.85
N ILE A 339 -22.43 4.18 -1.33
CA ILE A 339 -21.07 3.65 -1.47
C ILE A 339 -20.54 3.94 -2.87
N ALA A 340 -19.47 4.73 -2.94
CA ALA A 340 -18.76 5.05 -4.18
C ALA A 340 -17.78 3.94 -4.61
N PHE A 341 -17.10 3.33 -3.65
CA PHE A 341 -16.13 2.29 -3.92
C PHE A 341 -15.99 1.27 -2.79
N VAL A 342 -15.62 0.05 -3.16
CA VAL A 342 -15.35 -1.07 -2.24
C VAL A 342 -13.87 -1.42 -2.30
N GLN A 343 -13.17 -1.23 -1.19
CA GLN A 343 -11.75 -1.51 -1.06
C GLN A 343 -11.51 -2.90 -0.45
N PHE A 344 -10.69 -3.71 -1.11
CA PHE A 344 -10.16 -4.97 -0.55
C PHE A 344 -8.76 -4.74 0.05
N PRO A 345 -8.32 -5.58 1.01
CA PRO A 345 -6.96 -5.51 1.49
C PRO A 345 -5.93 -5.84 0.41
N GLN A 346 -4.85 -5.06 0.34
CA GLN A 346 -3.65 -5.45 -0.38
C GLN A 346 -2.92 -6.54 0.42
N CYS A 347 -2.88 -7.75 -0.14
CA CYS A 347 -2.25 -8.93 0.48
C CYS A 347 -1.19 -9.50 -0.46
N PHE A 348 -0.27 -10.29 0.07
CA PHE A 348 0.88 -10.80 -0.69
C PHE A 348 1.06 -12.31 -0.51
N ASP A 349 1.52 -13.00 -1.55
CA ASP A 349 1.71 -14.46 -1.52
C ASP A 349 3.09 -14.90 -1.04
N ASN A 350 4.12 -14.09 -1.31
CA ASN A 350 5.51 -14.40 -1.02
C ASN A 350 5.94 -14.03 0.40
N VAL A 351 5.02 -13.61 1.28
CA VAL A 351 5.33 -13.21 2.65
C VAL A 351 5.74 -14.43 3.48
N THR A 352 6.90 -14.32 4.15
CA THR A 352 7.39 -15.37 5.04
C THR A 352 6.54 -15.53 6.30
N ARG A 353 6.69 -16.66 6.99
CA ARG A 353 5.91 -16.98 8.20
C ARG A 353 5.96 -15.88 9.27
N ASN A 354 7.13 -15.25 9.45
CA ASN A 354 7.32 -14.19 10.43
C ASN A 354 7.42 -12.79 9.80
N ASP A 355 6.98 -12.62 8.54
CA ASP A 355 6.91 -11.36 7.81
C ASP A 355 8.11 -10.44 8.09
N LEU A 356 9.29 -10.85 7.61
CA LEU A 356 10.58 -10.26 7.99
C LEU A 356 10.62 -8.73 7.88
N TYR A 357 9.96 -8.18 6.86
CA TYR A 357 9.92 -6.75 6.55
C TYR A 357 8.57 -6.07 6.88
N GLY A 358 7.65 -6.79 7.53
CA GLY A 358 6.34 -6.27 7.92
C GLY A 358 5.49 -5.83 6.71
N SER A 359 5.64 -6.50 5.57
CA SER A 359 5.04 -6.11 4.30
C SER A 359 3.51 -6.18 4.34
N MET A 360 2.96 -7.13 5.09
CA MET A 360 1.52 -7.36 5.15
C MET A 360 0.77 -6.26 5.92
N MET A 361 1.47 -5.51 6.78
CA MET A 361 0.87 -4.49 7.65
C MET A 361 -0.42 -4.98 8.35
N ARG A 362 -0.36 -6.18 8.95
CA ARG A 362 -1.52 -6.94 9.44
C ARG A 362 -2.50 -6.14 10.29
N VAL A 363 -1.99 -5.29 11.18
CA VAL A 363 -2.82 -4.45 12.06
C VAL A 363 -3.58 -3.39 11.25
N ILE A 364 -2.98 -2.81 10.21
CA ILE A 364 -3.67 -1.85 9.34
C ILE A 364 -4.83 -2.54 8.62
N VAL A 365 -4.57 -3.71 8.05
CA VAL A 365 -5.55 -4.51 7.30
C VAL A 365 -6.69 -5.03 8.18
N ASP A 366 -6.37 -5.66 9.31
CA ASP A 366 -7.36 -6.37 10.12
C ASP A 366 -7.93 -5.53 11.29
N VAL A 367 -7.44 -4.31 11.51
CA VAL A 367 -7.94 -3.40 12.56
C VAL A 367 -8.23 -2.02 12.03
N ASP A 368 -7.23 -1.30 11.50
CA ASP A 368 -7.40 0.12 11.19
C ASP A 368 -8.47 0.36 10.12
N PHE A 369 -8.46 -0.42 9.04
CA PHE A 369 -9.42 -0.27 7.93
C PHE A 369 -10.85 -0.60 8.36
N LEU A 370 -11.06 -1.52 9.29
CA LEU A 370 -12.38 -1.81 9.86
C LEU A 370 -12.91 -0.65 10.69
N GLY A 371 -12.04 0.06 11.42
CA GLY A 371 -12.43 1.25 12.16
C GLY A 371 -12.75 2.45 11.27
N LEU A 372 -11.99 2.61 10.18
CA LEU A 372 -12.27 3.63 9.17
C LEU A 372 -13.60 3.35 8.46
N ASP A 373 -13.89 2.09 8.16
CA ASP A 373 -15.17 1.67 7.58
C ASP A 373 -16.36 2.10 8.45
N GLY A 374 -16.19 2.14 9.77
CA GLY A 374 -17.23 2.63 10.69
C GLY A 374 -17.39 4.15 10.75
N ASN A 375 -16.45 4.91 10.18
CA ASN A 375 -16.46 6.37 10.18
C ASN A 375 -16.80 6.97 8.81
N GLY A 376 -17.13 6.14 7.81
CA GLY A 376 -17.46 6.59 6.45
C GLY A 376 -16.75 5.83 5.33
N GLY A 377 -15.88 4.88 5.67
CA GLY A 377 -15.20 4.02 4.70
C GLY A 377 -13.67 4.14 4.73
N PRO A 378 -12.93 3.11 4.28
CA PRO A 378 -11.47 3.17 4.20
C PRO A 378 -10.97 4.10 3.08
N LEU A 379 -9.68 4.42 3.13
CA LEU A 379 -8.99 5.12 2.05
C LEU A 379 -8.92 4.22 0.80
N TYR A 380 -8.82 4.83 -0.37
CA TYR A 380 -8.45 4.14 -1.61
C TYR A 380 -6.92 3.94 -1.62
N ILE A 381 -6.47 2.69 -1.75
CA ILE A 381 -5.04 2.30 -1.67
C ILE A 381 -4.44 1.79 -2.97
N GLY A 382 -5.00 2.22 -4.11
CA GLY A 382 -4.34 2.08 -5.42
C GLY A 382 -4.49 0.72 -6.10
N THR A 383 -4.99 -0.31 -5.42
CA THR A 383 -5.22 -1.65 -5.99
C THR A 383 -6.37 -2.38 -5.28
N GLY A 384 -7.01 -3.32 -5.97
CA GLY A 384 -8.07 -4.16 -5.41
C GLY A 384 -9.30 -3.36 -5.00
N CYS A 385 -9.64 -2.31 -5.75
CA CYS A 385 -10.76 -1.43 -5.44
C CYS A 385 -11.78 -1.43 -6.58
N PHE A 386 -13.05 -1.58 -6.23
CA PHE A 386 -14.17 -1.50 -7.18
C PHE A 386 -14.83 -0.14 -7.07
N HIS A 387 -14.74 0.67 -8.13
CA HIS A 387 -15.30 2.01 -8.22
C HIS A 387 -16.56 2.03 -9.08
N ARG A 388 -17.51 2.91 -8.73
CA ARG A 388 -18.53 3.36 -9.68
C ARG A 388 -17.89 4.34 -10.67
N ARG A 389 -18.15 4.14 -11.97
CA ARG A 389 -17.57 4.95 -13.05
C ARG A 389 -17.93 6.42 -12.95
N ASP A 390 -19.21 6.73 -12.82
CA ASP A 390 -19.73 8.09 -12.67
C ASP A 390 -19.09 8.84 -11.49
N VAL A 391 -18.90 8.16 -10.35
CA VAL A 391 -18.31 8.77 -9.15
C VAL A 391 -16.83 9.07 -9.33
N ILE A 392 -16.04 8.13 -9.85
CA ILE A 392 -14.62 8.40 -10.14
C ILE A 392 -14.48 9.46 -11.25
N CYS A 393 -15.43 9.52 -12.18
CA CYS A 393 -15.49 10.55 -13.21
C CYS A 393 -15.93 11.93 -12.68
N GLY A 394 -16.46 12.09 -11.47
CA GLY A 394 -16.70 13.43 -10.91
C GLY A 394 -18.01 13.62 -10.15
N ARG A 395 -18.98 12.70 -10.30
CA ARG A 395 -20.33 12.86 -9.75
C ARG A 395 -20.31 13.11 -8.24
N LYS A 396 -21.08 14.10 -7.78
CA LYS A 396 -21.28 14.39 -6.36
C LYS A 396 -22.47 13.62 -5.82
N TYR A 397 -22.44 13.35 -4.52
CA TYR A 397 -23.55 12.66 -3.89
C TYR A 397 -24.80 13.54 -3.91
N GLY A 398 -25.93 12.99 -4.36
CA GLY A 398 -27.20 13.71 -4.52
C GLY A 398 -27.44 14.30 -5.91
N GLU A 399 -26.45 14.31 -6.81
CA GLU A 399 -26.68 14.60 -8.23
C GLU A 399 -27.41 13.41 -8.89
N GLU A 400 -28.29 13.68 -9.84
CA GLU A 400 -28.96 12.64 -10.63
C GLU A 400 -27.93 11.83 -11.42
N GLU A 401 -28.25 10.55 -11.68
CA GLU A 401 -27.37 9.72 -12.51
C GLU A 401 -27.63 10.13 -13.96
N GLU A 402 -26.69 10.89 -14.53
CA GLU A 402 -26.71 11.14 -15.96
C GLU A 402 -26.33 9.85 -16.67
N GLU A 403 -27.27 9.28 -17.42
CA GLU A 403 -26.95 8.22 -18.38
C GLU A 403 -26.12 8.86 -19.49
N GLU A 404 -24.79 8.69 -19.44
CA GLU A 404 -23.97 8.92 -20.62
C GLU A 404 -24.41 7.90 -21.68
N GLU A 405 -25.30 8.31 -22.59
CA GLU A 405 -25.48 7.66 -23.89
C GLU A 405 -24.13 7.74 -24.61
N SER A 406 -23.27 6.77 -24.35
CA SER A 406 -22.09 6.55 -25.16
C SER A 406 -22.58 6.11 -26.53
N GLU A 407 -22.77 7.05 -27.46
CA GLU A 407 -22.68 6.74 -28.89
C GLU A 407 -21.36 5.98 -29.08
N ARG A 408 -21.48 4.69 -29.37
CA ARG A 408 -20.34 3.79 -29.54
C ARG A 408 -19.62 4.23 -30.80
N ILE A 409 -18.51 4.94 -30.61
CA ILE A 409 -17.66 5.30 -31.73
C ILE A 409 -16.95 4.02 -32.16
N GLN A 410 -17.28 3.52 -33.36
CA GLN A 410 -16.64 2.33 -33.92
C GLN A 410 -15.27 2.62 -34.53
N GLU A 411 -14.96 3.89 -34.82
CA GLU A 411 -13.68 4.26 -35.44
C GLU A 411 -12.52 4.23 -34.44
N PRO A 412 -11.52 3.34 -34.61
CA PRO A 412 -10.40 3.22 -33.69
C PRO A 412 -9.60 4.52 -33.52
N GLU A 413 -9.50 5.33 -34.57
CA GLU A 413 -8.76 6.60 -34.56
C GLU A 413 -9.37 7.64 -33.61
N MET A 414 -10.70 7.72 -33.55
CA MET A 414 -11.37 8.61 -32.60
C MET A 414 -11.16 8.16 -31.14
N VAL A 415 -11.09 6.85 -30.89
CA VAL A 415 -10.80 6.32 -29.55
C VAL A 415 -9.34 6.59 -29.17
N LYS A 416 -8.40 6.46 -30.12
CA LYS A 416 -6.98 6.79 -29.91
C LYS A 416 -6.78 8.25 -29.50
N ALA A 417 -7.56 9.18 -30.05
CA ALA A 417 -7.49 10.60 -29.70
C ALA A 417 -7.78 10.88 -28.22
N LEU A 418 -8.57 10.02 -27.54
CA LEU A 418 -8.88 10.16 -26.11
C LEU A 418 -7.68 9.89 -25.20
N ALA A 419 -6.67 9.16 -25.70
CA ALA A 419 -5.43 8.89 -24.99
C ALA A 419 -4.25 9.77 -25.46
N SER A 420 -4.54 10.86 -26.20
CA SER A 420 -3.53 11.84 -26.58
C SER A 420 -2.99 12.62 -25.37
N CYS A 421 -1.73 13.05 -25.45
CA CYS A 421 -1.07 13.79 -24.38
C CYS A 421 -1.64 15.20 -24.18
N THR A 422 -2.31 15.77 -25.18
CA THR A 422 -2.90 17.13 -25.13
C THR A 422 -4.35 17.14 -24.68
N TYR A 423 -5.00 15.98 -24.58
CA TYR A 423 -6.43 15.88 -24.26
C TYR A 423 -6.78 16.59 -22.93
N GLU A 424 -5.85 16.59 -21.98
CA GLU A 424 -6.11 17.00 -20.60
C GLU A 424 -5.83 18.49 -20.33
N GLU A 425 -5.16 19.22 -21.24
CA GLU A 425 -4.62 20.56 -20.98
C GLU A 425 -5.68 21.60 -20.56
N ASN A 426 -6.87 21.54 -21.18
CA ASN A 426 -7.98 22.46 -20.93
C ASN A 426 -9.19 21.76 -20.29
N SER A 427 -8.96 20.64 -19.60
CA SER A 427 -10.01 19.83 -19.01
C SER A 427 -9.98 19.82 -17.48
N GLN A 428 -11.03 19.26 -16.88
CA GLN A 428 -11.10 18.99 -15.44
C GLN A 428 -10.45 17.64 -15.06
N TRP A 429 -9.94 16.86 -16.02
CA TRP A 429 -9.28 15.58 -15.75
C TRP A 429 -8.02 15.77 -14.89
N GLY A 430 -7.90 14.94 -13.86
CA GLY A 430 -6.83 15.00 -12.87
C GLY A 430 -6.93 16.14 -11.86
N LYS A 431 -7.82 17.12 -12.07
CA LYS A 431 -8.10 18.21 -11.13
C LYS A 431 -9.37 17.94 -10.35
N GLU A 432 -10.50 17.85 -11.04
CA GLU A 432 -11.79 17.48 -10.48
C GLU A 432 -12.21 16.07 -10.90
N MET A 433 -12.04 15.67 -12.16
CA MET A 433 -12.48 14.37 -12.68
C MET A 433 -11.36 13.33 -12.67
N GLY A 434 -11.72 12.05 -12.51
CA GLY A 434 -10.77 10.94 -12.54
C GLY A 434 -9.85 10.87 -11.31
N VAL A 435 -8.75 10.15 -11.48
CA VAL A 435 -7.66 10.03 -10.51
C VAL A 435 -6.89 11.36 -10.47
N LYS A 436 -6.70 11.92 -9.27
CA LYS A 436 -6.10 13.25 -9.05
C LYS A 436 -4.61 13.29 -9.39
N TYR A 437 -4.13 14.44 -9.85
CA TYR A 437 -2.72 14.68 -10.15
C TYR A 437 -2.01 15.46 -9.04
N GLY A 438 -0.68 15.49 -9.10
CA GLY A 438 0.16 16.36 -8.26
C GLY A 438 0.65 15.75 -6.94
N CYS A 439 0.34 14.49 -6.67
CA CYS A 439 0.77 13.78 -5.46
C CYS A 439 1.31 12.37 -5.80
N PRO A 440 2.39 11.88 -5.17
CA PRO A 440 2.86 10.49 -5.32
C PRO A 440 1.92 9.39 -4.80
N VAL A 441 0.90 9.77 -4.02
CA VAL A 441 -0.18 8.90 -3.52
C VAL A 441 -1.51 9.40 -4.08
N GLU A 442 -1.62 9.41 -5.41
CA GLU A 442 -2.81 9.87 -6.14
C GLU A 442 -4.09 9.12 -5.74
N ASP A 443 -3.95 7.90 -5.26
CA ASP A 443 -5.02 7.02 -4.80
C ASP A 443 -5.67 7.58 -3.53
N VAL A 444 -4.87 7.87 -2.51
CA VAL A 444 -5.34 8.38 -1.21
C VAL A 444 -6.10 9.69 -1.37
N ILE A 445 -5.55 10.63 -2.16
CA ILE A 445 -6.18 11.93 -2.44
C ILE A 445 -7.45 11.77 -3.29
N THR A 446 -7.48 10.83 -4.23
CA THR A 446 -8.70 10.54 -5.03
C THR A 446 -9.80 10.00 -4.13
N GLY A 447 -9.47 9.06 -3.24
CA GLY A 447 -10.41 8.54 -2.24
C GLY A 447 -10.96 9.65 -1.33
N LEU A 448 -10.09 10.52 -0.82
CA LEU A 448 -10.49 11.68 -0.01
C LEU A 448 -11.41 12.63 -0.79
N ALA A 449 -11.07 12.91 -2.05
CA ALA A 449 -11.88 13.77 -2.91
C ALA A 449 -13.27 13.22 -3.16
N ILE A 450 -13.39 11.91 -3.40
CA ILE A 450 -14.67 11.22 -3.55
C ILE A 450 -15.49 11.33 -2.25
N GLN A 451 -14.88 11.05 -1.09
CA GLN A 451 -15.59 11.10 0.19
C GLN A 451 -16.02 12.52 0.56
N CYS A 452 -15.20 13.53 0.27
CA CYS A 452 -15.55 14.94 0.47
C CYS A 452 -16.67 15.44 -0.46
N ARG A 453 -17.05 14.68 -1.48
CA ARG A 453 -18.26 14.94 -2.29
C ARG A 453 -19.55 14.35 -1.69
N GLY A 454 -19.47 13.81 -0.47
CA GLY A 454 -20.59 13.24 0.26
C GLY A 454 -20.73 11.72 0.12
N TRP A 455 -19.88 11.08 -0.69
CA TRP A 455 -19.88 9.62 -0.84
C TRP A 455 -19.22 8.92 0.35
N LYS A 456 -19.59 7.66 0.58
CA LYS A 456 -18.91 6.76 1.51
C LYS A 456 -18.12 5.71 0.73
N SER A 457 -17.18 5.05 1.38
CA SER A 457 -16.56 3.83 0.87
C SER A 457 -16.85 2.65 1.79
N ALA A 458 -16.64 1.44 1.30
CA ALA A 458 -16.81 0.23 2.07
C ALA A 458 -15.52 -0.59 2.09
N TYR A 459 -15.23 -1.22 3.23
CA TYR A 459 -14.13 -2.17 3.35
C TYR A 459 -14.63 -3.61 3.33
N LEU A 460 -14.02 -4.47 2.51
CA LEU A 460 -14.33 -5.90 2.50
C LEU A 460 -13.07 -6.75 2.67
N ASN A 461 -13.03 -7.49 3.78
CA ASN A 461 -11.93 -8.39 4.12
C ASN A 461 -12.47 -9.83 4.26
N PRO A 462 -12.62 -10.56 3.14
CA PRO A 462 -13.10 -11.95 3.17
C PRO A 462 -12.07 -12.88 3.83
N GLU A 463 -12.53 -14.00 4.40
CA GLU A 463 -11.66 -15.01 5.04
C GLU A 463 -10.56 -15.51 4.09
N LYS A 464 -10.94 -15.88 2.87
CA LYS A 464 -10.01 -16.08 1.76
C LYS A 464 -9.71 -14.73 1.11
N LYS A 465 -8.46 -14.27 1.22
CA LYS A 465 -8.02 -12.98 0.66
C LYS A 465 -8.32 -12.92 -0.84
N ALA A 466 -8.95 -11.84 -1.28
CA ALA A 466 -9.47 -11.74 -2.64
C ALA A 466 -8.39 -11.57 -3.71
N PHE A 467 -7.40 -10.74 -3.41
CA PHE A 467 -6.28 -10.43 -4.30
C PHE A 467 -4.97 -10.68 -3.56
N LEU A 468 -4.01 -11.25 -4.28
CA LEU A 468 -2.65 -11.50 -3.78
C LEU A 468 -1.66 -10.93 -4.78
N GLY A 469 -0.62 -10.25 -4.29
CA GLY A 469 0.50 -9.85 -5.12
C GLY A 469 1.86 -10.14 -4.50
N ILE A 470 2.87 -9.40 -4.94
CA ILE A 470 4.27 -9.67 -4.58
C ILE A 470 4.81 -8.56 -3.67
N ALA A 471 5.20 -8.93 -2.46
CA ALA A 471 5.86 -8.03 -1.53
C ALA A 471 7.36 -7.87 -1.89
N PRO A 472 7.97 -6.71 -1.59
CA PRO A 472 9.42 -6.54 -1.70
C PRO A 472 10.18 -7.57 -0.85
N THR A 473 11.15 -8.24 -1.47
CA THR A 473 11.96 -9.30 -0.84
C THR A 473 13.30 -8.79 -0.28
N ASN A 474 13.60 -7.50 -0.43
CA ASN A 474 14.77 -6.87 0.19
C ASN A 474 14.41 -5.60 0.98
N LEU A 475 15.21 -5.33 2.02
CA LEU A 475 14.97 -4.21 2.93
C LEU A 475 15.03 -2.86 2.21
N HIS A 476 15.94 -2.69 1.25
CA HIS A 476 16.12 -1.43 0.55
C HIS A 476 14.87 -1.04 -0.26
N GLN A 477 14.33 -1.96 -1.06
CA GLN A 477 13.09 -1.75 -1.83
C GLN A 477 11.90 -1.47 -0.91
N MET A 478 11.78 -2.20 0.21
CA MET A 478 10.76 -1.92 1.22
C MET A 478 10.88 -0.48 1.75
N LEU A 479 12.08 -0.04 2.14
CA LEU A 479 12.29 1.31 2.65
C LEU A 479 12.05 2.40 1.58
N VAL A 480 12.41 2.15 0.32
CA VAL A 480 12.12 3.07 -0.80
C VAL A 480 10.61 3.20 -1.01
N GLN A 481 9.87 2.09 -0.98
CA GLN A 481 8.42 2.09 -1.10
C GLN A 481 7.77 2.89 0.03
N GLN A 482 8.18 2.65 1.28
CA GLN A 482 7.67 3.36 2.46
C GLN A 482 8.02 4.85 2.45
N ARG A 483 9.19 5.24 1.90
CA ARG A 483 9.57 6.64 1.73
C ARG A 483 8.57 7.34 0.82
N ARG A 484 8.27 6.76 -0.36
CA ARG A 484 7.32 7.31 -1.33
C ARG A 484 5.92 7.50 -0.73
N TRP A 485 5.42 6.52 0.02
CA TRP A 485 4.11 6.64 0.68
C TRP A 485 4.11 7.77 1.71
N SER A 486 5.08 7.76 2.62
CA SER A 486 5.17 8.79 3.67
C SER A 486 5.40 10.20 3.15
N GLU A 487 6.12 10.34 2.03
CA GLU A 487 6.30 11.60 1.33
C GLU A 487 4.96 12.07 0.78
N GLY A 488 4.27 11.24 0.00
CA GLY A 488 2.97 11.57 -0.58
C GLY A 488 1.91 11.94 0.47
N ASP A 489 1.77 11.12 1.52
CA ASP A 489 0.83 11.35 2.61
C ASP A 489 1.10 12.68 3.33
N PHE A 490 2.38 13.06 3.46
CA PHE A 490 2.76 14.32 4.06
C PHE A 490 2.57 15.51 3.11
N GLN A 491 2.75 15.32 1.80
CA GLN A 491 2.39 16.33 0.79
C GLN A 491 0.89 16.63 0.82
N ILE A 492 0.03 15.62 1.00
CA ILE A 492 -1.42 15.81 1.20
C ILE A 492 -1.68 16.71 2.41
N LEU A 493 -0.96 16.51 3.52
CA LEU A 493 -1.18 17.26 4.75
C LEU A 493 -0.76 18.73 4.65
N LEU A 494 0.44 18.99 4.11
CA LEU A 494 1.10 20.30 4.16
C LEU A 494 1.05 21.12 2.87
N LEU A 495 1.26 20.49 1.71
CA LEU A 495 1.55 21.18 0.45
C LEU A 495 0.29 21.43 -0.38
N LEU A 496 -0.67 20.51 -0.32
CA LEU A 496 -1.95 20.67 -0.96
C LEU A 496 -2.93 21.27 0.03
N SER A 497 -2.82 22.59 0.28
CA SER A 497 -3.74 23.31 1.16
C SER A 497 -5.21 23.07 0.78
N GLU A 498 -5.47 22.82 -0.51
CA GLU A 498 -6.78 22.46 -1.04
C GLU A 498 -7.25 21.05 -0.65
N TYR A 499 -6.36 20.09 -0.39
CA TYR A 499 -6.69 18.67 -0.19
C TYR A 499 -6.31 18.13 1.20
N SER A 500 -5.84 18.98 2.12
CA SER A 500 -5.56 18.57 3.48
C SER A 500 -6.83 18.00 4.16
N PRO A 501 -6.82 16.78 4.73
CA PRO A 501 -8.00 16.16 5.31
C PRO A 501 -8.69 17.04 6.37
N VAL A 502 -7.89 17.81 7.12
CA VAL A 502 -8.38 18.69 8.20
C VAL A 502 -9.17 19.87 7.66
N TRP A 503 -8.73 20.47 6.55
CA TRP A 503 -9.38 21.67 5.98
C TRP A 503 -10.42 21.30 4.93
N TYR A 504 -10.06 20.41 4.02
CA TYR A 504 -10.89 20.00 2.89
C TYR A 504 -12.10 19.16 3.34
N GLY A 505 -11.89 18.30 4.34
CA GLY A 505 -12.91 17.42 4.91
C GLY A 505 -13.80 18.07 5.97
N LYS A 506 -13.44 19.26 6.47
CA LYS A 506 -14.18 19.93 7.56
C LYS A 506 -15.64 20.19 7.15
N GLY A 507 -16.57 19.61 7.91
CA GLY A 507 -18.01 19.73 7.66
C GLY A 507 -18.53 18.87 6.49
N LYS A 508 -17.66 18.12 5.80
CA LYS A 508 -18.03 17.22 4.68
C LYS A 508 -17.93 15.74 5.06
N ILE A 509 -16.92 15.39 5.85
CA ILE A 509 -16.71 14.03 6.36
C ILE A 509 -16.68 14.00 7.89
N SER A 510 -16.83 12.81 8.48
CA SER A 510 -16.85 12.66 9.94
C SER A 510 -15.49 12.99 10.57
N LEU A 511 -15.49 13.47 11.81
CA LEU A 511 -14.24 13.74 12.55
C LEU A 511 -13.39 12.46 12.70
N GLY A 512 -14.04 11.31 12.91
CA GLY A 512 -13.34 10.02 12.98
C GLY A 512 -12.61 9.68 11.69
N LEU A 513 -13.21 10.01 10.53
CA LEU A 513 -12.57 9.80 9.23
C LEU A 513 -11.43 10.78 8.99
N ILE A 514 -11.60 12.06 9.35
CA ILE A 514 -10.51 13.07 9.27
C ILE A 514 -9.30 12.59 10.08
N LEU A 515 -9.50 12.17 11.34
CA LEU A 515 -8.43 11.64 12.19
C LEU A 515 -7.84 10.36 11.60
N GLY A 516 -8.67 9.52 10.98
CA GLY A 516 -8.25 8.34 10.23
C GLY A 516 -7.25 8.65 9.11
N TYR A 517 -7.54 9.63 8.26
CA TYR A 517 -6.61 10.11 7.23
C TYR A 517 -5.34 10.72 7.88
N CYS A 518 -5.52 11.54 8.93
CA CYS A 518 -4.39 12.15 9.63
C CYS A 518 -3.41 11.12 10.23
N CYS A 519 -3.88 9.93 10.60
CA CYS A 519 -3.03 8.86 11.12
C CYS A 519 -1.88 8.49 10.16
N TYR A 520 -2.17 8.46 8.85
CA TYR A 520 -1.21 8.15 7.78
C TYR A 520 -0.40 9.39 7.38
N CYS A 521 -1.07 10.53 7.20
CA CYS A 521 -0.45 11.83 6.92
C CYS A 521 0.63 12.25 7.96
N LEU A 522 0.51 11.79 9.20
CA LEU A 522 1.45 12.08 10.28
C LEU A 522 2.61 11.08 10.39
N TRP A 523 2.74 10.10 9.50
CA TRP A 523 3.85 9.14 9.47
C TRP A 523 5.21 9.82 9.33
N ALA A 524 5.38 10.67 8.30
CA ALA A 524 6.63 11.41 8.08
C ALA A 524 6.96 12.38 9.21
N PRO A 525 6.05 13.26 9.68
CA PRO A 525 6.29 14.12 10.85
C PRO A 525 6.70 13.37 12.12
N SER A 526 6.14 12.17 12.34
CA SER A 526 6.45 11.36 13.53
C SER A 526 7.88 10.77 13.52
N SER A 527 8.60 10.85 12.40
CA SER A 527 10.00 10.42 12.32
C SER A 527 10.93 11.27 13.19
N VAL A 528 10.72 12.59 13.22
CA VAL A 528 11.54 13.56 13.97
C VAL A 528 11.49 13.31 15.49
N PRO A 529 10.32 13.24 16.14
CA PRO A 529 10.25 12.95 17.57
C PRO A 529 10.80 11.57 17.92
N VAL A 530 10.61 10.54 17.07
CA VAL A 530 11.22 9.22 17.30
C VAL A 530 12.75 9.28 17.22
N LEU A 531 13.31 9.98 16.24
CA LEU A 531 14.75 10.18 16.13
C LEU A 531 15.31 10.91 17.35
N ILE A 532 14.67 12.00 17.77
CA ILE A 532 15.09 12.77 18.95
C ILE A 532 15.03 11.90 20.20
N TYR A 533 13.92 11.17 20.41
CA TYR A 533 13.72 10.35 21.60
C TYR A 533 14.75 9.21 21.69
N THR A 534 15.03 8.53 20.57
CA THR A 534 16.01 7.44 20.51
C THR A 534 17.44 7.94 20.75
N VAL A 535 17.84 9.04 20.11
CA VAL A 535 19.17 9.63 20.26
C VAL A 535 19.36 10.22 21.67
N LEU A 536 18.42 11.02 22.17
CA LEU A 536 18.53 11.63 23.50
C LEU A 536 18.54 10.60 24.61
N THR A 537 17.71 9.54 24.52
CA THR A 537 17.68 8.50 25.55
C THR A 537 19.04 7.83 25.69
N SER A 538 19.67 7.47 24.57
CA SER A 538 21.00 6.84 24.55
C SER A 538 22.11 7.78 24.99
N LEU A 539 22.14 9.02 24.49
CA LEU A 539 23.15 10.01 24.87
C LEU A 539 23.07 10.42 26.35
N CYS A 540 21.86 10.60 26.89
CA CYS A 540 21.67 10.91 28.30
C CYS A 540 22.05 9.71 29.18
N LEU A 541 21.77 8.48 28.74
CA LEU A 541 22.24 7.28 29.41
C LEU A 541 23.77 7.23 29.44
N PHE A 542 24.44 7.58 28.32
CA PHE A 542 25.90 7.68 28.27
C PHE A 542 26.45 8.70 29.27
N LYS A 543 25.86 9.90 29.37
CA LYS A 543 26.27 10.94 30.34
C LYS A 543 25.91 10.67 31.79
N GLY A 544 24.91 9.81 32.04
CA GLY A 544 24.37 9.61 33.39
C GLY A 544 23.32 10.66 33.78
N ILE A 545 22.67 11.29 32.80
CA ILE A 545 21.60 12.27 33.03
C ILE A 545 20.26 11.52 33.09
N PRO A 546 19.55 11.55 34.23
CA PRO A 546 18.26 10.87 34.37
C PRO A 546 17.15 11.61 33.62
N LEU A 547 16.55 10.93 32.65
CA LEU A 547 15.41 11.42 31.87
C LEU A 547 14.06 11.00 32.43
N PHE A 548 14.00 9.96 33.26
CA PHE A 548 12.76 9.40 33.79
C PHE A 548 12.77 9.41 35.33
N PRO A 549 11.60 9.24 35.98
CA PRO A 549 11.56 9.09 37.43
C PRO A 549 12.44 7.92 37.91
N LYS A 550 13.01 8.07 39.10
CA LYS A 550 13.70 6.97 39.79
C LYS A 550 12.76 5.79 39.96
N VAL A 551 13.30 4.57 39.91
CA VAL A 551 12.50 3.33 40.04
C VAL A 551 11.73 3.26 41.37
N SER A 552 12.26 3.88 42.42
CA SER A 552 11.61 3.98 43.74
C SER A 552 10.51 5.05 43.84
N SER A 553 10.34 5.89 42.81
CA SER A 553 9.35 6.97 42.82
C SER A 553 7.97 6.47 42.40
N LEU A 554 6.92 6.99 43.03
CA LEU A 554 5.53 6.73 42.60
C LEU A 554 5.28 7.21 41.16
N TRP A 555 6.00 8.24 40.71
CA TRP A 555 5.94 8.73 39.33
C TRP A 555 6.47 7.74 38.31
N PHE A 556 7.19 6.69 38.71
CA PHE A 556 7.61 5.62 37.81
C PHE A 556 6.41 4.79 37.30
N ILE A 557 5.33 4.70 38.09
CA ILE A 557 4.19 3.83 37.80
C ILE A 557 3.51 4.21 36.46
N PRO A 558 3.15 5.48 36.18
CA PRO A 558 2.58 5.86 34.88
C PRO A 558 3.46 5.49 33.68
N PHE A 559 4.78 5.72 33.76
CA PHE A 559 5.70 5.40 32.67
C PHE A 559 5.82 3.88 32.46
N GLY A 560 5.94 3.11 33.55
CA GLY A 560 5.98 1.66 33.50
C GLY A 560 4.68 1.07 32.97
N TYR A 561 3.52 1.59 33.42
CA TYR A 561 2.21 1.15 32.97
C TYR A 561 2.02 1.39 31.48
N VAL A 562 2.22 2.62 30.97
CA VAL A 562 2.07 2.91 29.54
C VAL A 562 2.98 2.04 28.69
N THR A 563 4.24 1.87 29.11
CA THR A 563 5.21 1.03 28.39
C THR A 563 4.76 -0.43 28.33
N ILE A 564 4.40 -1.04 29.46
CA ILE A 564 4.00 -2.45 29.51
C ILE A 564 2.65 -2.66 28.84
N ALA A 565 1.66 -1.82 29.15
CA ALA A 565 0.31 -1.92 28.64
C ALA A 565 0.25 -1.77 27.11
N ALA A 566 0.94 -0.77 26.55
CA ALA A 566 0.95 -0.53 25.10
C ALA A 566 1.64 -1.69 24.35
N ASN A 567 2.79 -2.18 24.85
CA ASN A 567 3.50 -3.29 24.21
C ASN A 567 2.75 -4.62 24.35
N ALA A 568 2.17 -4.91 25.52
CA ALA A 568 1.38 -6.10 25.75
C ALA A 568 0.12 -6.12 24.87
N TYR A 569 -0.58 -4.98 24.78
CA TYR A 569 -1.73 -4.86 23.89
C TYR A 569 -1.33 -4.97 22.41
N SER A 570 -0.24 -4.32 22.00
CA SER A 570 0.28 -4.43 20.63
C SER A 570 0.60 -5.88 20.25
N LEU A 571 1.23 -6.63 21.16
CA LEU A 571 1.51 -8.06 20.96
C LEU A 571 0.20 -8.86 20.87
N ALA A 572 -0.74 -8.65 21.78
CA ALA A 572 -2.03 -9.35 21.77
C ALA A 572 -2.82 -9.05 20.49
N GLU A 573 -2.88 -7.79 20.05
CA GLU A 573 -3.53 -7.35 18.82
C GLU A 573 -2.88 -8.01 17.60
N PHE A 574 -1.55 -8.03 17.52
CA PHE A 574 -0.83 -8.67 16.41
C PHE A 574 -1.09 -10.19 16.34
N LEU A 575 -1.15 -10.87 17.49
CA LEU A 575 -1.49 -12.29 17.56
C LEU A 575 -2.96 -12.55 17.16
N TRP A 576 -3.89 -11.66 17.53
CA TRP A 576 -5.29 -11.76 17.10
C TRP A 576 -5.46 -11.61 15.59
N CYS A 577 -4.59 -10.87 14.92
CA CYS A 577 -4.52 -10.76 13.45
C CYS A 577 -3.78 -11.93 12.78
N GLY A 578 -3.56 -13.04 13.50
CA GLY A 578 -2.91 -14.24 12.97
C GLY A 578 -1.39 -14.12 12.79
N GLY A 579 -0.76 -13.14 13.43
CA GLY A 579 0.70 -13.00 13.45
C GLY A 579 1.38 -13.97 14.44
N THR A 580 2.71 -14.07 14.37
CA THR A 580 3.53 -14.83 15.31
C THR A 580 4.26 -13.90 16.29
N PHE A 581 4.77 -14.43 17.40
CA PHE A 581 5.59 -13.63 18.34
C PHE A 581 6.86 -13.08 17.66
N ARG A 582 7.55 -13.90 16.85
CA ARG A 582 8.71 -13.45 16.07
C ARG A 582 8.32 -12.42 15.01
N GLY A 583 7.14 -12.57 14.40
CA GLY A 583 6.58 -11.58 13.49
C GLY A 583 6.27 -10.25 14.16
N TRP A 584 5.74 -10.25 15.38
CA TRP A 584 5.54 -9.02 16.15
C TRP A 584 6.87 -8.33 16.44
N TRP A 585 7.91 -9.10 16.79
CA TRP A 585 9.25 -8.55 16.98
C TRP A 585 9.84 -7.93 15.70
N ASN A 586 9.63 -8.59 14.56
CA ASN A 586 10.01 -8.04 13.26
C ASN A 586 9.21 -6.76 12.92
N GLU A 587 7.92 -6.71 13.24
CA GLU A 587 7.10 -5.51 13.06
C GLU A 587 7.59 -4.35 13.93
N GLN A 588 7.99 -4.59 15.18
CA GLN A 588 8.60 -3.54 16.04
C GLN A 588 9.91 -3.02 15.43
N ARG A 589 10.73 -3.91 14.85
CA ARG A 589 11.96 -3.52 14.15
C ARG A 589 11.66 -2.66 12.93
N MET A 590 10.71 -3.09 12.10
CA MET A 590 10.34 -2.34 10.89
C MET A 590 9.63 -1.03 11.23
N TRP A 591 8.83 -0.99 12.30
CA TRP A 591 8.25 0.24 12.85
C TRP A 591 9.33 1.28 13.19
N LEU A 592 10.42 0.84 13.81
CA LEU A 592 11.58 1.70 14.11
C LEU A 592 12.29 2.10 12.82
N TYR A 593 12.66 1.14 11.96
CA TYR A 593 13.43 1.39 10.75
C TYR A 593 12.73 2.35 9.80
N ARG A 594 11.42 2.18 9.57
CA ARG A 594 10.61 3.09 8.74
C ARG A 594 10.69 4.53 9.27
N ARG A 595 10.54 4.72 10.58
CA ARG A 595 10.56 6.04 11.23
C ARG A 595 11.94 6.69 11.29
N THR A 596 13.00 5.91 11.51
CA THR A 596 14.36 6.43 11.58
C THR A 596 15.06 6.50 10.23
N SER A 597 14.42 6.06 9.14
CA SER A 597 14.97 6.16 7.78
C SER A 597 13.91 6.69 6.80
N SER A 598 13.14 5.83 6.14
CA SER A 598 12.18 6.17 5.08
C SER A 598 11.35 7.42 5.36
N PHE A 599 10.68 7.47 6.51
CA PHE A 599 9.78 8.57 6.90
C PHE A 599 10.54 9.86 7.17
N LEU A 600 11.77 9.78 7.67
CA LEU A 600 12.64 10.94 7.88
C LEU A 600 13.10 11.52 6.54
N PHE A 601 13.51 10.66 5.60
CA PHE A 601 13.85 11.10 4.24
C PHE A 601 12.63 11.70 3.54
N GLY A 602 11.46 11.05 3.60
CA GLY A 602 10.21 11.59 3.06
C GLY A 602 9.82 12.94 3.68
N PHE A 603 10.02 13.11 5.00
CA PHE A 603 9.85 14.39 5.67
C PHE A 603 10.80 15.46 5.12
N MET A 604 12.11 15.17 5.05
CA MET A 604 13.11 16.11 4.56
C MET A 604 12.87 16.51 3.10
N ASP A 605 12.53 15.56 2.23
CA ASP A 605 12.27 15.82 0.81
C ASP A 605 11.04 16.71 0.62
N THR A 606 9.98 16.44 1.39
CA THR A 606 8.76 17.27 1.39
C THR A 606 9.05 18.70 1.84
N ILE A 607 9.87 18.88 2.88
CA ILE A 607 10.29 20.22 3.34
C ILE A 607 11.16 20.92 2.29
N LYS A 608 12.10 20.21 1.66
CA LYS A 608 12.92 20.79 0.57
C LYS A 608 12.07 21.21 -0.62
N LYS A 609 11.05 20.42 -0.97
CA LYS A 609 10.07 20.76 -2.02
C LYS A 609 9.27 22.00 -1.64
N LEU A 610 8.83 22.12 -0.39
CA LEU A 610 8.15 23.32 0.12
C LEU A 610 9.03 24.58 0.04
N LEU A 611 10.33 24.44 0.28
CA LEU A 611 11.30 25.52 0.18
C LEU A 611 11.75 25.83 -1.26
N GLY A 612 11.27 25.08 -2.27
CA GLY A 612 11.64 25.26 -3.68
C GLY A 612 13.06 24.82 -4.02
N VAL A 613 13.70 23.99 -3.18
CA VAL A 613 15.12 23.60 -3.27
C VAL A 613 15.34 22.36 -4.14
N SER A 614 14.31 21.51 -4.32
CA SER A 614 14.41 20.28 -5.13
C SER A 614 13.05 19.87 -5.68
N GLU A 615 13.06 19.34 -6.91
CA GLU A 615 11.98 18.47 -7.38
C GLU A 615 12.21 17.05 -6.84
N SER A 616 11.14 16.39 -6.39
CA SER A 616 11.22 15.00 -5.92
C SER A 616 11.23 14.08 -7.14
N ALA A 617 12.25 13.22 -7.25
CA ALA A 617 12.31 12.21 -8.29
C ALA A 617 11.42 11.02 -7.91
N PHE A 618 10.36 10.76 -8.68
CA PHE A 618 9.55 9.55 -8.51
C PHE A 618 10.36 8.32 -8.94
N VAL A 619 10.60 7.41 -7.99
CA VAL A 619 11.32 6.15 -8.24
C VAL A 619 10.31 5.01 -8.30
N ILE A 620 10.26 4.31 -9.44
CA ILE A 620 9.46 3.10 -9.60
C ILE A 620 10.01 2.02 -8.67
N THR A 621 9.15 1.42 -7.85
CA THR A 621 9.55 0.33 -6.96
C THR A 621 9.69 -0.95 -7.75
N ALA A 622 10.86 -1.58 -7.70
CA ALA A 622 11.06 -2.84 -8.40
C ALA A 622 10.19 -3.96 -7.84
N LYS A 623 9.55 -4.71 -8.75
CA LYS A 623 8.61 -5.79 -8.43
C LYS A 623 9.25 -7.17 -8.42
N VAL A 624 10.43 -7.30 -9.02
CA VAL A 624 11.25 -8.52 -8.98
C VAL A 624 12.62 -8.16 -8.41
N ALA A 625 13.12 -9.00 -7.50
CA ALA A 625 14.51 -8.92 -7.05
C ALA A 625 15.39 -9.54 -8.13
N GLU A 626 16.33 -8.76 -8.66
CA GLU A 626 17.27 -9.18 -9.72
C GLU A 626 18.30 -10.23 -9.23
N GLU A 627 18.25 -10.65 -7.96
CA GLU A 627 19.20 -11.60 -7.38
C GLU A 627 18.49 -12.81 -6.77
N GLU A 628 18.60 -13.98 -7.41
CA GLU A 628 18.08 -15.27 -6.92
C GLU A 628 18.56 -15.56 -5.49
N GLU A 629 19.82 -15.20 -5.17
CA GLU A 629 20.40 -15.31 -3.84
C GLU A 629 19.69 -14.42 -2.79
N ALA A 630 19.20 -13.24 -3.17
CA ALA A 630 18.45 -12.34 -2.27
C ALA A 630 17.08 -12.94 -1.92
N ALA A 631 16.42 -13.55 -2.91
CA ALA A 631 15.15 -14.25 -2.70
C ALA A 631 15.32 -15.48 -1.80
N GLU A 632 16.43 -16.22 -1.91
CA GLU A 632 16.76 -17.32 -0.99
C GLU A 632 16.97 -16.83 0.45
N ARG A 633 17.77 -15.78 0.64
CA ARG A 633 17.96 -15.16 1.97
C ARG A 633 16.65 -14.70 2.58
N TYR A 634 15.76 -14.13 1.76
CA TYR A 634 14.44 -13.72 2.20
C TYR A 634 13.61 -14.92 2.69
N LYS A 635 13.62 -16.05 1.98
CA LYS A 635 12.95 -17.30 2.42
C LYS A 635 13.51 -17.83 3.75
N GLU A 636 14.80 -17.66 3.99
CA GLU A 636 15.45 -18.00 5.26
C GLU A 636 15.21 -16.99 6.39
N GLU A 637 14.44 -15.92 6.13
CA GLU A 637 14.17 -14.81 7.04
C GLU A 637 15.43 -14.04 7.48
N VAL A 638 16.40 -13.93 6.56
CA VAL A 638 17.65 -13.17 6.76
C VAL A 638 17.55 -11.81 6.06
N MET A 639 17.75 -10.72 6.82
CA MET A 639 17.66 -9.36 6.29
C MET A 639 18.81 -9.03 5.34
N GLU A 640 18.54 -8.28 4.28
CA GLU A 640 19.55 -7.91 3.28
C GLU A 640 20.03 -6.46 3.41
N PHE A 641 21.35 -6.27 3.44
CA PHE A 641 22.00 -4.96 3.60
C PHE A 641 23.00 -4.63 2.49
N GLY A 642 23.07 -5.44 1.42
CA GLY A 642 24.12 -5.37 0.38
C GLY A 642 24.19 -4.07 -0.44
N VAL A 643 23.18 -3.20 -0.31
CA VAL A 643 23.07 -1.96 -1.11
C VAL A 643 23.72 -0.77 -0.40
N GLU A 644 24.49 0.04 -1.12
CA GLU A 644 24.92 1.34 -0.61
C GLU A 644 23.76 2.34 -0.61
N SER A 645 23.25 2.70 0.58
CA SER A 645 22.13 3.62 0.71
C SER A 645 22.31 4.60 1.88
N PRO A 646 21.99 5.89 1.71
CA PRO A 646 21.97 6.85 2.82
C PRO A 646 21.05 6.43 3.98
N MET A 647 19.97 5.70 3.68
CA MET A 647 19.07 5.14 4.70
C MET A 647 19.79 4.14 5.60
N PHE A 648 20.66 3.30 5.03
CA PHE A 648 21.45 2.33 5.80
C PHE A 648 22.57 2.99 6.60
N ILE A 649 23.16 4.10 6.11
CA ILE A 649 24.11 4.89 6.91
C ILE A 649 23.43 5.40 8.19
N LEU A 650 22.20 5.93 8.07
CA LEU A 650 21.48 6.45 9.24
C LEU A 650 21.07 5.33 10.21
N LEU A 651 20.53 4.21 9.72
CA LEU A 651 20.21 3.05 10.55
C LEU A 651 21.46 2.52 11.26
N GLY A 652 22.55 2.32 10.51
CA GLY A 652 23.86 1.92 11.04
C GLY A 652 24.36 2.85 12.13
N THR A 653 24.30 4.17 11.89
CA THR A 653 24.73 5.19 12.86
C THR A 653 23.94 5.10 14.16
N LEU A 654 22.61 5.03 14.07
CA LEU A 654 21.74 4.93 15.25
C LEU A 654 21.93 3.60 16.00
N GLY A 655 22.04 2.50 15.27
CA GLY A 655 22.33 1.18 15.85
C GLY A 655 23.64 1.19 16.64
N MET A 656 24.73 1.72 16.04
CA MET A 656 26.03 1.79 16.71
C MET A 656 26.05 2.79 17.87
N LEU A 657 25.36 3.93 17.74
CA LEU A 657 25.21 4.91 18.81
C LEU A 657 24.55 4.26 20.04
N ASN A 658 23.42 3.57 19.85
CA ASN A 658 22.72 2.87 20.92
C ASN A 658 23.61 1.80 21.57
N LEU A 659 24.37 1.05 20.76
CA LEU A 659 25.29 0.03 21.26
C LEU A 659 26.42 0.63 22.10
N PHE A 660 27.08 1.68 21.63
CA PHE A 660 28.18 2.33 22.35
C PHE A 660 27.69 2.96 23.66
N CYS A 661 26.56 3.67 23.63
CA CYS A 661 25.99 4.27 24.83
C CYS A 661 25.56 3.20 25.85
N PHE A 662 24.95 2.11 25.40
CA PHE A 662 24.54 1.01 26.28
C PHE A 662 25.74 0.28 26.88
N ALA A 663 26.74 -0.06 26.07
CA ALA A 663 27.96 -0.71 26.54
C ALA A 663 28.69 0.15 27.59
N ALA A 664 28.82 1.45 27.35
CA ALA A 664 29.41 2.36 28.32
C ALA A 664 28.60 2.44 29.63
N ALA A 665 27.27 2.46 29.55
CA ALA A 665 26.41 2.48 30.72
C ALA A 665 26.46 1.17 31.52
N VAL A 666 26.54 0.01 30.86
CA VAL A 666 26.74 -1.30 31.50
C VAL A 666 28.11 -1.37 32.17
N MET A 667 29.16 -0.84 31.52
CA MET A 667 30.49 -0.74 32.13
C MET A 667 30.47 0.15 33.38
N ARG A 668 29.83 1.32 33.31
CA ARG A 668 29.69 2.20 34.49
C ARG A 668 28.91 1.52 35.62
N LEU A 669 27.88 0.74 35.29
CA LEU A 669 27.13 -0.05 36.26
C LEU A 669 27.98 -1.15 36.91
N ALA A 670 28.83 -1.82 36.13
CA ALA A 670 29.68 -2.92 36.62
C ALA A 670 30.79 -2.44 37.58
N TYR A 671 31.29 -1.22 37.40
CA TYR A 671 32.30 -0.61 38.28
C TYR A 671 31.70 0.30 39.37
N GLY A 672 30.39 0.52 39.37
CA GLY A 672 29.68 1.40 40.31
C GLY A 672 28.95 0.66 41.44
N ASP A 673 28.25 1.42 42.29
CA ASP A 673 27.47 0.94 43.44
C ASP A 673 26.02 0.52 43.08
N GLY A 674 25.70 0.45 41.78
CA GLY A 674 24.34 0.19 41.30
C GLY A 674 23.37 1.38 41.39
N GLY A 675 23.82 2.55 41.85
CA GLY A 675 23.01 3.77 41.96
C GLY A 675 22.44 4.25 40.62
N ASP A 676 23.20 4.06 39.54
CA ASP A 676 22.79 4.41 38.18
C ASP A 676 21.53 3.68 37.71
N PHE A 677 21.40 2.38 38.02
CA PHE A 677 20.22 1.62 37.63
C PHE A 677 18.98 2.08 38.41
N LYS A 678 19.14 2.40 39.70
CA LYS A 678 18.05 2.95 40.52
C LYS A 678 17.59 4.33 40.02
N ALA A 679 18.52 5.11 39.46
CA ALA A 679 18.25 6.43 38.91
C ALA A 679 17.69 6.43 37.49
N MET A 680 18.17 5.52 36.63
CA MET A 680 17.93 5.54 35.17
C MET A 680 17.34 4.22 34.62
N GLY A 681 16.70 3.40 35.46
CA GLY A 681 16.25 2.06 35.09
C GLY A 681 15.45 1.98 33.78
N LEU A 682 14.56 2.95 33.52
CA LEU A 682 13.79 2.98 32.26
C LEU A 682 14.66 3.28 31.03
N GLN A 683 15.71 4.09 31.15
CA GLN A 683 16.67 4.34 30.05
C GLN A 683 17.45 3.07 29.73
N PHE A 684 17.88 2.33 30.75
CA PHE A 684 18.53 1.02 30.54
C PHE A 684 17.62 0.06 29.79
N VAL A 685 16.35 -0.03 30.15
CA VAL A 685 15.37 -0.89 29.45
C VAL A 685 15.17 -0.43 28.00
N ILE A 686 14.92 0.85 27.76
CA ILE A 686 14.67 1.39 26.41
C ILE A 686 15.89 1.19 25.52
N THR A 687 17.08 1.63 25.94
CA THR A 687 18.30 1.50 25.13
C THR A 687 18.69 0.04 24.94
N GLY A 688 18.51 -0.81 25.96
CA GLY A 688 18.72 -2.25 25.83
C GLY A 688 17.80 -2.89 24.79
N VAL A 689 16.50 -2.56 24.80
CA VAL A 689 15.54 -3.00 23.77
C VAL A 689 15.94 -2.50 22.38
N LEU A 690 16.37 -1.24 22.25
CA LEU A 690 16.85 -0.69 20.97
C LEU A 690 18.06 -1.46 20.44
N VAL A 691 19.01 -1.85 21.30
CA VAL A 691 20.15 -2.70 20.90
C VAL A 691 19.67 -4.06 20.42
N ILE A 692 18.76 -4.72 21.15
CA ILE A 692 18.24 -6.05 20.75
C ILE A 692 17.44 -5.98 19.44
N ILE A 693 16.64 -4.94 19.23
CA ILE A 693 15.87 -4.74 17.98
C ILE A 693 16.83 -4.64 16.78
N ASN A 694 17.95 -3.92 16.95
CA ASN A 694 18.97 -3.72 15.91
C ASN A 694 19.92 -4.92 15.74
N TRP A 695 19.68 -6.07 16.37
CA TRP A 695 20.56 -7.23 16.25
C TRP A 695 20.91 -7.63 14.80
N PRO A 696 19.95 -7.74 13.85
CA PRO A 696 20.27 -8.06 12.45
C PRO A 696 21.16 -7.03 11.76
N LEU A 697 21.13 -5.78 12.21
CA LEU A 697 21.98 -4.72 11.69
C LEU A 697 23.44 -4.96 12.09
N TYR A 698 23.71 -5.34 13.34
CA TYR A 698 25.06 -5.68 13.80
C TYR A 698 25.60 -6.92 13.10
N GLU A 699 24.75 -7.94 12.90
CA GLU A 699 25.11 -9.11 12.09
C GLU A 699 25.51 -8.69 10.66
N GLY A 700 24.70 -7.85 10.02
CA GLY A 700 24.97 -7.31 8.69
C GLY A 700 26.23 -6.46 8.59
N MET A 701 26.57 -5.70 9.63
CA MET A 701 27.74 -4.81 9.65
C MET A 701 29.04 -5.53 9.99
N LEU A 702 29.03 -6.41 11.00
CA LEU A 702 30.25 -6.89 11.66
C LEU A 702 30.52 -8.39 11.46
N LEU A 703 29.47 -9.22 11.42
CA LEU A 703 29.61 -10.68 11.50
C LEU A 703 29.52 -11.38 10.14
N ARG A 704 28.70 -10.85 9.23
CA ARG A 704 28.44 -11.46 7.93
C ARG A 704 29.60 -11.32 6.94
N LYS A 705 29.71 -12.32 6.06
CA LYS A 705 30.73 -12.44 5.00
C LYS A 705 30.14 -12.70 3.60
N ASP A 706 28.84 -12.91 3.51
CA ASP A 706 28.11 -13.14 2.27
C ASP A 706 27.73 -11.82 1.58
N ARG A 707 27.13 -11.89 0.38
CA ARG A 707 26.77 -10.71 -0.42
C ARG A 707 25.70 -9.83 0.23
N GLY A 708 24.88 -10.38 1.14
CA GLY A 708 23.92 -9.60 1.91
C GLY A 708 24.51 -8.77 3.05
N LYS A 709 25.84 -8.79 3.24
CA LYS A 709 26.57 -7.96 4.20
C LYS A 709 26.43 -6.47 3.87
N MET A 710 26.36 -5.62 4.90
CA MET A 710 26.43 -4.17 4.70
C MET A 710 27.78 -3.76 4.11
N PRO A 711 27.80 -2.92 3.04
CA PRO A 711 29.03 -2.43 2.45
C PRO A 711 29.98 -1.80 3.49
N ILE A 712 31.28 -2.05 3.32
CA ILE A 712 32.31 -1.58 4.27
C ILE A 712 32.30 -0.05 4.35
N SER A 713 32.12 0.63 3.22
CA SER A 713 31.97 2.09 3.13
C SER A 713 30.85 2.61 4.04
N VAL A 714 29.66 1.98 3.99
CA VAL A 714 28.50 2.33 4.83
C VAL A 714 28.78 2.04 6.31
N THR A 715 29.38 0.90 6.61
CA THR A 715 29.73 0.49 7.98
C THR A 715 30.72 1.48 8.61
N VAL A 716 31.80 1.82 7.92
CA VAL A 716 32.81 2.77 8.41
C VAL A 716 32.21 4.15 8.64
N LYS A 717 31.44 4.69 7.68
CA LYS A 717 30.76 5.97 7.83
C LYS A 717 29.83 5.98 9.05
N SER A 718 29.04 4.92 9.22
CA SER A 718 28.11 4.78 10.34
C SER A 718 28.81 4.76 11.70
N VAL A 719 29.89 3.99 11.82
CA VAL A 719 30.69 3.90 13.05
C VAL A 719 31.36 5.23 13.38
N VAL A 720 31.96 5.90 12.39
CA VAL A 720 32.62 7.20 12.58
C VAL A 720 31.63 8.26 13.02
N LEU A 721 30.43 8.31 12.42
CA LEU A 721 29.37 9.24 12.83
C LEU A 721 28.89 8.97 14.25
N ALA A 722 28.67 7.70 14.61
CA ALA A 722 28.25 7.32 15.96
C ALA A 722 29.31 7.67 17.02
N LEU A 723 30.59 7.38 16.75
CA LEU A 723 31.69 7.74 17.63
C LEU A 723 31.82 9.25 17.77
N SER A 724 31.72 9.99 16.67
CA SER A 724 31.76 11.47 16.68
C SER A 724 30.65 12.05 17.55
N ALA A 725 29.42 11.50 17.47
CA ALA A 725 28.32 11.94 18.33
C ALA A 725 28.61 11.66 19.82
N CYS A 726 29.12 10.48 20.15
CA CYS A 726 29.52 10.14 21.52
C CYS A 726 30.65 11.03 22.04
N THR A 727 31.68 11.32 21.23
CA THR A 727 32.83 12.14 21.64
C THR A 727 32.45 13.60 21.78
N CYS A 728 31.74 14.18 20.81
CA CYS A 728 31.24 15.56 20.91
C CYS A 728 30.43 15.76 22.20
N LEU A 729 29.59 14.79 22.56
CA LEU A 729 28.87 14.84 23.81
C LEU A 729 29.81 14.65 25.01
N ALA A 730 30.75 13.71 24.98
CA ALA A 730 31.71 13.51 26.06
C ALA A 730 32.49 14.79 26.43
N PHE A 731 32.81 15.64 25.43
CA PHE A 731 33.50 16.92 25.60
C PHE A 731 32.60 18.11 26.02
N LEU A 732 31.27 18.00 25.86
CA LEU A 732 30.26 18.96 26.36
C LEU A 732 29.85 18.64 27.81
#